data_AF-A0ABD2L2V4-F1
#
_entry.id   AF-A0ABD2L2V4-F1
#
_cell.length_a   1.000
_cell.length_b   1.000
_cell.length_c   1.000
_cell.angle_alpha   90.00
_cell.angle_beta   90.00
_cell.angle_gamma   90.00
#
_symmetry.space_group_name_H-M   'P 1'
#
loop_
_entity.id
_entity.type
_entity.pdbx_description
1 polymer ?
#
loop_
_entity_poly.entity_id
_entity_poly.type
_entity_poly.pdbx_seq_one_letter_code
_entity_poly.pdbx_strand_id
1 'polypeptide(L)'
;MKIYEVNRQFIIHFGNAKELFTYVTVDFGERIELDPMDTQKRDAYKKLAKRGAPLKDFSGFWTLGVDMMPWTDSNIKLNVGRPCGCSMEAWFIRPTDAEPEDPKVPTIGSELMQCGYNTDKRINLKEFNISTLAEHLFYITMSMKDVENPWVNFTVWGANVTAESNDKEKLAQVKMFHLAMSINNSHVEFEEEHGYSPRIVPIINPLENSSQTQLLELIFAFTGHSYGIKLNGKFVQSNYLKEGEEFFPIHWTDPKKMKKQFERMTSFQINSENALLLNDPPPLMPFVTIDTNYESPNISLPFFMTIPSVEIDTEIKFKIQLADINNYNITISLLHDRPESHLKIGATVLEINYVPSGKITFTSYSVERKPTIIPYRLNFTQLNTTLMDINVIARQYTPFSVTFNGNSTANSKEISVPIWAVNFIRIKGEHITLLDRPSVLNKEKKKRNNVNLTASLDTVLNYGDEIWMEMITYNITKSFTIRLMHESVRFSTIIGDTLLLLEFDLSKPNIRCKNYLHENNDFSIGPEITHKLNKYGQHFHLLINATAKHFAIRIDQIESVGRMELKALKINHTNANITERYNVRHFARVIDKENGRLLSKDERINVKIPNKQDGLLEFWLYLLYEGLRWHPFIGKTAMKMVFKGTNVLYFSSYNSIWHEKNFTLGNLKNCNIAEQLDKSKITEFNIGIHVMDNAGKYNVTFDTGGKVTECQYESPEMPPWTVQYIAVILKNDPQQLIKPEISCIPQNRCMKMKEVDDLLEKQTNGMKKKL
;
A
#
# COMPACT_ATOMS: atom_id res chain seq x y z
N MET A 1 -12.37 -23.62 7.64
CA MET A 1 -12.41 -25.10 7.78
C MET A 1 -11.33 -25.47 8.80
N LYS A 2 -11.68 -26.01 9.98
CA LYS A 2 -10.68 -26.47 10.97
C LYS A 2 -10.17 -27.84 10.53
N ILE A 3 -8.86 -28.01 10.37
CA ILE A 3 -8.25 -29.26 9.91
C ILE A 3 -7.69 -29.99 11.13
N TYR A 4 -8.14 -31.24 11.31
CA TYR A 4 -7.70 -32.19 12.32
C TYR A 4 -6.80 -33.27 11.68
N GLU A 5 -5.92 -33.84 12.53
CA GLU A 5 -4.74 -34.71 12.32
C GLU A 5 -4.77 -35.82 11.24
N VAL A 6 -3.57 -36.30 10.87
CA VAL A 6 -3.24 -37.17 9.71
C VAL A 6 -3.33 -38.67 9.99
N ASN A 7 -4.09 -39.08 11.01
CA ASN A 7 -4.50 -40.47 11.17
C ASN A 7 -6.00 -40.64 10.91
N ARG A 8 -6.49 -40.10 9.78
CA ARG A 8 -7.88 -40.30 9.36
C ARG A 8 -8.05 -41.69 8.80
N GLN A 9 -8.41 -42.62 9.68
CA GLN A 9 -9.19 -43.78 9.27
C GLN A 9 -10.56 -43.25 8.82
N PHE A 10 -10.93 -43.50 7.58
CA PHE A 10 -12.31 -43.33 7.14
C PHE A 10 -12.87 -44.71 6.79
N ILE A 11 -14.08 -45.00 7.25
CA ILE A 11 -14.77 -46.25 6.96
C ILE A 11 -16.01 -45.90 6.15
N ILE A 12 -16.11 -46.50 4.97
CA ILE A 12 -17.31 -46.39 4.14
C ILE A 12 -18.20 -47.56 4.50
N HIS A 13 -19.31 -47.26 5.17
CA HIS A 13 -20.35 -48.20 5.52
C HIS A 13 -21.30 -48.32 4.34
N PHE A 14 -21.40 -49.50 3.73
CA PHE A 14 -22.44 -49.79 2.75
C PHE A 14 -23.66 -50.35 3.49
N GLY A 15 -24.83 -49.74 3.26
CA GLY A 15 -26.02 -49.98 4.07
C GLY A 15 -26.40 -51.45 4.25
N ASN A 16 -27.00 -51.78 5.40
CA ASN A 16 -27.47 -53.11 5.78
C ASN A 16 -29.00 -53.16 5.97
N ALA A 17 -29.53 -54.31 6.41
CA ALA A 17 -30.97 -54.52 6.59
C ALA A 17 -31.63 -53.57 7.62
N LYS A 18 -30.86 -53.04 8.58
CA LYS A 18 -31.32 -52.09 9.61
C LYS A 18 -30.98 -50.64 9.26
N GLU A 19 -29.88 -50.43 8.53
CA GLU A 19 -29.40 -49.12 8.12
C GLU A 19 -29.17 -49.08 6.60
N LEU A 20 -30.21 -48.74 5.85
CA LEU A 20 -30.25 -48.79 4.38
C LEU A 20 -29.34 -47.79 3.65
N PHE A 21 -28.52 -47.02 4.37
CA PHE A 21 -27.79 -45.87 3.83
C PHE A 21 -26.29 -46.14 3.79
N THR A 22 -25.64 -45.72 2.72
CA THR A 22 -24.18 -45.58 2.74
C THR A 22 -23.81 -44.34 3.54
N TYR A 23 -22.81 -44.46 4.41
CA TYR A 23 -22.26 -43.31 5.13
C TYR A 23 -20.78 -43.49 5.38
N VAL A 24 -20.11 -42.39 5.67
CA VAL A 24 -18.69 -42.38 6.01
C VAL A 24 -18.56 -42.06 7.48
N THR A 25 -17.83 -42.89 8.21
CA THR A 25 -17.30 -42.52 9.53
C THR A 25 -15.85 -42.10 9.39
N VAL A 26 -15.44 -41.12 10.18
CA VAL A 26 -14.04 -40.71 10.35
C VAL A 26 -13.69 -40.79 11.82
N ASP A 27 -12.38 -40.82 12.12
CA ASP A 27 -11.86 -40.61 13.48
C ASP A 27 -12.54 -41.49 14.54
N PHE A 28 -12.46 -42.81 14.37
CA PHE A 28 -12.98 -43.82 15.31
C PHE A 28 -14.52 -43.88 15.42
N GLY A 29 -15.23 -43.61 14.32
CA GLY A 29 -16.67 -43.90 14.19
C GLY A 29 -17.58 -42.68 14.18
N GLU A 30 -17.03 -41.45 14.14
CA GLU A 30 -17.86 -40.24 14.05
C GLU A 30 -18.38 -40.06 12.62
N ARG A 31 -19.71 -40.04 12.46
CA ARG A 31 -20.36 -39.98 11.14
C ARG A 31 -20.26 -38.56 10.57
N ILE A 32 -19.81 -38.45 9.31
CA ILE A 32 -19.87 -37.17 8.59
C ILE A 32 -21.28 -36.98 8.01
N GLU A 33 -22.00 -35.96 8.46
CA GLU A 33 -23.21 -35.48 7.78
C GLU A 33 -22.81 -34.50 6.67
N LEU A 34 -23.07 -34.88 5.42
CA LEU A 34 -22.66 -34.11 4.23
C LEU A 34 -23.63 -32.96 3.91
N ASP A 35 -24.93 -33.11 4.20
CA ASP A 35 -25.96 -32.07 4.05
C ASP A 35 -27.11 -32.26 5.07
N PRO A 36 -27.57 -31.22 5.79
CA PRO A 36 -28.77 -31.28 6.64
C PRO A 36 -30.04 -31.78 5.92
N MET A 37 -30.17 -31.57 4.60
CA MET A 37 -31.31 -32.09 3.81
C MET A 37 -31.29 -33.62 3.67
N ASP A 38 -30.14 -34.27 3.84
CA ASP A 38 -30.03 -35.72 3.77
C ASP A 38 -30.79 -36.39 4.90
N THR A 39 -30.83 -35.77 6.09
CA THR A 39 -31.58 -36.29 7.25
C THR A 39 -33.10 -36.26 7.00
N GLN A 40 -33.63 -35.20 6.38
CA GLN A 40 -35.06 -35.12 6.06
C GLN A 40 -35.49 -36.13 5.00
N LYS A 41 -34.70 -36.25 3.92
CA LYS A 41 -34.96 -37.27 2.90
C LYS A 41 -34.87 -38.66 3.56
N ARG A 42 -33.83 -38.93 4.34
CA ARG A 42 -33.58 -40.22 5.04
C ARG A 42 -34.79 -40.65 5.86
N ASP A 43 -35.34 -39.72 6.63
CA ASP A 43 -36.52 -39.98 7.48
C ASP A 43 -37.80 -40.16 6.65
N ALA A 44 -37.94 -39.45 5.53
CA ALA A 44 -39.04 -39.66 4.59
C ALA A 44 -39.00 -41.06 3.96
N TYR A 45 -37.82 -41.52 3.53
CA TYR A 45 -37.66 -42.87 3.01
C TYR A 45 -37.92 -43.94 4.09
N LYS A 46 -37.36 -43.81 5.30
CA LYS A 46 -37.61 -44.78 6.40
C LYS A 46 -39.11 -44.97 6.71
N LYS A 47 -39.91 -43.90 6.60
CA LYS A 47 -41.37 -43.96 6.77
C LYS A 47 -42.08 -44.68 5.61
N LEU A 48 -41.59 -44.51 4.38
CA LEU A 48 -42.20 -45.04 3.17
C LEU A 48 -41.70 -46.44 2.78
N ALA A 49 -40.48 -46.81 3.18
CA ALA A 49 -39.89 -48.14 2.98
C ALA A 49 -40.73 -49.24 3.66
N LYS A 50 -41.27 -48.98 4.85
CA LYS A 50 -42.22 -49.88 5.54
C LYS A 50 -43.52 -50.12 4.75
N ARG A 51 -43.80 -49.28 3.74
CA ARG A 51 -44.96 -49.37 2.85
C ARG A 51 -44.58 -49.85 1.45
N GLY A 52 -43.37 -50.37 1.26
CA GLY A 52 -42.90 -50.89 -0.02
C GLY A 52 -42.45 -49.84 -1.02
N ALA A 53 -42.11 -48.62 -0.58
CA ALA A 53 -41.64 -47.58 -1.49
C ALA A 53 -40.32 -48.00 -2.19
N PRO A 54 -40.25 -47.92 -3.53
CA PRO A 54 -39.06 -48.32 -4.26
C PRO A 54 -37.95 -47.27 -4.08
N LEU A 55 -36.72 -47.74 -3.85
CA LEU A 55 -35.56 -46.91 -3.56
C LEU A 55 -35.25 -45.90 -4.69
N LYS A 56 -35.63 -46.22 -5.94
CA LYS A 56 -35.48 -45.37 -7.12
C LYS A 56 -36.20 -44.02 -7.02
N ASP A 57 -37.23 -43.92 -6.19
CA ASP A 57 -38.03 -42.70 -6.03
C ASP A 57 -37.31 -41.66 -5.13
N PHE A 58 -36.11 -41.99 -4.66
CA PHE A 58 -35.29 -41.13 -3.81
C PHE A 58 -33.83 -41.04 -4.30
N SER A 59 -33.65 -40.76 -5.59
CA SER A 59 -32.34 -40.49 -6.18
C SER A 59 -31.67 -39.28 -5.50
N GLY A 60 -30.38 -39.43 -5.14
CA GLY A 60 -29.61 -38.43 -4.40
C GLY A 60 -29.08 -38.88 -3.03
N PHE A 61 -29.46 -40.06 -2.53
CA PHE A 61 -28.89 -40.63 -1.29
C PHE A 61 -27.51 -41.28 -1.44
N TRP A 62 -27.01 -41.42 -2.67
CA TRP A 62 -25.87 -42.26 -3.03
C TRP A 62 -24.82 -41.48 -3.81
N THR A 63 -24.53 -40.24 -3.41
CA THR A 63 -23.46 -39.43 -4.04
C THR A 63 -22.11 -39.67 -3.37
N LEU A 64 -21.72 -40.94 -3.26
CA LEU A 64 -20.34 -41.40 -3.35
C LEU A 64 -20.28 -42.48 -4.45
N GLY A 65 -20.82 -42.17 -5.63
CA GLY A 65 -20.52 -42.87 -6.88
C GLY A 65 -21.02 -44.30 -7.05
N VAL A 66 -22.17 -44.69 -6.48
CA VAL A 66 -22.76 -46.02 -6.80
C VAL A 66 -24.22 -45.89 -7.18
N ASP A 67 -24.46 -45.79 -8.48
CA ASP A 67 -25.78 -45.94 -9.09
C ASP A 67 -25.97 -47.43 -9.43
N MET A 68 -26.35 -48.26 -8.46
CA MET A 68 -26.61 -49.68 -8.70
C MET A 68 -27.82 -50.17 -7.91
N MET A 69 -28.95 -50.34 -8.59
CA MET A 69 -29.95 -51.32 -8.16
C MET A 69 -29.60 -52.68 -8.78
N PRO A 70 -29.46 -53.76 -7.99
CA PRO A 70 -29.25 -55.09 -8.55
C PRO A 70 -30.60 -55.57 -9.10
N TRP A 71 -30.73 -55.68 -10.43
CA TRP A 71 -31.93 -56.27 -11.03
C TRP A 71 -31.72 -57.67 -11.60
N THR A 72 -30.51 -58.24 -11.63
CA THR A 72 -30.32 -59.64 -12.01
C THR A 72 -29.08 -60.25 -11.37
N ASP A 73 -29.11 -61.58 -11.22
CA ASP A 73 -28.11 -62.38 -10.53
C ASP A 73 -26.66 -62.13 -10.97
N SER A 74 -25.81 -62.18 -9.94
CA SER A 74 -24.37 -62.50 -9.92
C SER A 74 -23.34 -61.41 -10.28
N ASN A 75 -22.65 -61.00 -9.21
CA ASN A 75 -21.36 -60.31 -9.11
C ASN A 75 -21.39 -58.77 -9.15
N ILE A 76 -21.15 -58.17 -7.98
CA ILE A 76 -20.83 -56.75 -7.80
C ILE A 76 -19.30 -56.62 -7.83
N LYS A 77 -18.77 -55.72 -8.67
CA LYS A 77 -17.35 -55.37 -8.70
C LYS A 77 -17.17 -53.95 -8.19
N LEU A 78 -16.50 -53.80 -7.05
CA LEU A 78 -16.09 -52.50 -6.52
C LEU A 78 -14.68 -52.18 -7.02
N ASN A 79 -14.54 -51.13 -7.83
CA ASN A 79 -13.24 -50.62 -8.25
C ASN A 79 -12.89 -49.42 -7.37
N VAL A 80 -11.83 -49.52 -6.56
CA VAL A 80 -11.32 -48.39 -5.77
C VAL A 80 -10.03 -47.89 -6.38
N GLY A 81 -10.09 -46.71 -7.00
CA GLY A 81 -8.91 -46.00 -7.48
C GLY A 81 -8.23 -45.26 -6.33
N ARG A 82 -6.91 -45.40 -6.20
CA ARG A 82 -6.15 -44.72 -5.15
C ARG A 82 -4.80 -44.22 -5.67
N PRO A 83 -4.37 -43.02 -5.24
CA PRO A 83 -3.08 -42.45 -5.64
C PRO A 83 -1.90 -42.96 -4.80
N CYS A 84 -2.14 -43.60 -3.64
CA CYS A 84 -1.09 -44.04 -2.70
C CYS A 84 -0.95 -45.56 -2.58
N GLY A 85 0.18 -46.00 -2.01
CA GLY A 85 0.47 -47.39 -1.57
C GLY A 85 -0.23 -47.83 -0.27
N CYS A 86 -1.07 -46.99 0.35
CA CYS A 86 -1.71 -47.22 1.65
C CYS A 86 -2.44 -48.58 1.76
N SER A 87 -2.39 -49.32 2.87
CA SER A 87 -3.21 -50.53 3.02
C SER A 87 -4.71 -50.18 3.03
N MET A 88 -5.53 -50.96 2.33
CA MET A 88 -6.99 -50.90 2.43
C MET A 88 -7.49 -52.23 2.96
N GLU A 89 -8.37 -52.18 3.95
CA GLU A 89 -9.09 -53.33 4.45
C GLU A 89 -10.55 -53.22 4.00
N ALA A 90 -11.10 -54.33 3.53
CA ALA A 90 -12.50 -54.42 3.14
C ALA A 90 -13.08 -55.68 3.78
N TRP A 91 -14.26 -55.55 4.35
CA TRP A 91 -14.98 -56.65 4.99
C TRP A 91 -16.38 -56.73 4.42
N PHE A 92 -16.88 -57.96 4.26
CA PHE A 92 -18.26 -58.21 3.88
C PHE A 92 -18.99 -58.81 5.07
N ILE A 93 -20.13 -58.21 5.42
CA ILE A 93 -21.03 -58.75 6.44
C ILE A 93 -22.14 -59.53 5.76
N ARG A 94 -22.35 -60.78 6.16
CA ARG A 94 -23.54 -61.53 5.74
C ARG A 94 -24.72 -61.12 6.61
N PRO A 95 -25.97 -61.33 6.14
CA PRO A 95 -27.16 -61.00 6.92
C PRO A 95 -27.25 -61.65 8.31
N THR A 96 -26.50 -62.73 8.54
CA THR A 96 -26.43 -63.48 9.80
C THR A 96 -25.27 -63.08 10.70
N ASP A 97 -24.32 -62.28 10.21
CA ASP A 97 -23.16 -61.88 11.00
C ASP A 97 -23.57 -60.76 11.98
N ALA A 98 -22.93 -60.70 13.15
CA ALA A 98 -23.11 -59.57 14.05
C ALA A 98 -22.55 -58.30 13.39
N GLU A 99 -23.17 -57.15 13.67
CA GLU A 99 -22.74 -55.85 13.13
C GLU A 99 -21.29 -55.59 13.60
N PRO A 100 -20.33 -55.44 12.68
CA PRO A 100 -18.93 -55.29 13.05
C PRO A 100 -18.74 -53.97 13.78
N GLU A 101 -17.99 -53.99 14.88
CA GLU A 101 -17.54 -52.76 15.49
C GLU A 101 -16.46 -52.12 14.60
N ASP A 102 -16.56 -50.80 14.38
CA ASP A 102 -15.52 -50.05 13.67
C ASP A 102 -14.17 -50.33 14.33
N PRO A 103 -13.19 -50.89 13.60
CA PRO A 103 -11.93 -51.28 14.20
C PRO A 103 -11.23 -50.03 14.72
N LYS A 104 -10.97 -49.99 16.03
CA LYS A 104 -10.30 -48.87 16.70
C LYS A 104 -8.87 -48.66 16.20
N VAL A 105 -8.27 -49.67 15.57
CA VAL A 105 -6.92 -49.65 14.98
C VAL A 105 -6.94 -50.58 13.76
N PRO A 106 -6.32 -50.20 12.61
CA PRO A 106 -6.20 -51.09 11.45
C PRO A 106 -5.54 -52.42 11.82
N THR A 107 -6.01 -53.54 11.25
CA THR A 107 -5.44 -54.86 11.54
C THR A 107 -4.09 -55.10 10.83
N ILE A 108 -3.30 -56.03 11.37
CA ILE A 108 -1.88 -56.33 11.07
C ILE A 108 -1.54 -56.62 9.58
N GLY A 109 -2.51 -56.65 8.66
CA GLY A 109 -2.25 -56.67 7.21
C GLY A 109 -1.44 -55.44 6.73
N SER A 110 -1.35 -54.41 7.56
CA SER A 110 -0.42 -53.30 7.46
C SER A 110 0.88 -53.56 8.23
N GLU A 111 1.85 -54.26 7.64
CA GLU A 111 3.20 -53.75 7.82
C GLU A 111 3.15 -52.29 7.36
N LEU A 112 3.70 -51.37 8.16
CA LEU A 112 3.79 -49.94 7.89
C LEU A 112 4.42 -49.71 6.51
N MET A 113 3.66 -49.86 5.43
CA MET A 113 3.99 -49.35 4.13
C MET A 113 3.92 -47.85 4.31
N GLN A 114 5.06 -47.28 4.70
CA GLN A 114 5.32 -45.87 4.58
C GLN A 114 4.93 -45.54 3.14
N CYS A 115 3.85 -44.77 2.98
CA CYS A 115 3.57 -44.18 1.69
C CYS A 115 4.86 -43.48 1.28
N GLY A 116 5.47 -43.92 0.19
CA GLY A 116 6.71 -43.33 -0.27
C GLY A 116 6.45 -41.85 -0.50
N TYR A 117 7.01 -40.98 0.34
CA TYR A 117 6.94 -39.52 0.19
C TYR A 117 7.85 -39.03 -0.95
N ASN A 118 8.23 -39.92 -1.87
CA ASN A 118 9.04 -39.59 -3.02
C ASN A 118 8.14 -39.31 -4.21
N THR A 119 7.90 -38.03 -4.47
CA THR A 119 7.25 -37.55 -5.67
C THR A 119 8.32 -37.14 -6.66
N ASP A 120 8.70 -38.00 -7.60
CA ASP A 120 9.36 -37.60 -8.85
C ASP A 120 8.38 -37.82 -10.00
N LYS A 121 7.60 -36.78 -10.30
CA LYS A 121 6.54 -36.80 -11.29
C LYS A 121 6.88 -35.87 -12.42
N ARG A 122 6.99 -36.40 -13.63
CA ARG A 122 7.12 -35.61 -14.86
C ARG A 122 5.83 -35.67 -15.67
N ILE A 123 5.17 -34.53 -15.81
CA ILE A 123 3.95 -34.36 -16.59
C ILE A 123 4.33 -33.86 -17.97
N ASN A 124 3.94 -34.59 -19.01
CA ASN A 124 4.15 -34.19 -20.39
C ASN A 124 3.13 -33.13 -20.77
N LEU A 125 3.60 -31.90 -20.98
CA LEU A 125 2.71 -30.80 -21.33
C LEU A 125 2.13 -30.98 -22.75
N LYS A 126 2.80 -31.74 -23.63
CA LYS A 126 2.41 -31.89 -25.05
C LYS A 126 1.07 -32.58 -25.23
N GLU A 127 0.65 -33.34 -24.24
CA GLU A 127 -0.63 -34.06 -24.24
C GLU A 127 -1.82 -33.11 -24.09
N PHE A 128 -1.61 -31.89 -23.60
CA PHE A 128 -2.69 -30.94 -23.27
C PHE A 128 -3.05 -29.97 -24.42
N ASN A 129 -2.64 -30.23 -25.67
CA ASN A 129 -2.82 -29.31 -26.81
C ASN A 129 -2.32 -27.87 -26.50
N ILE A 130 -1.01 -27.79 -26.22
CA ILE A 130 -0.24 -26.67 -25.65
C ILE A 130 -0.45 -25.28 -26.26
N SER A 131 -0.94 -25.16 -27.50
CA SER A 131 -1.03 -23.86 -28.19
C SER A 131 -1.87 -22.81 -27.43
N THR A 132 -2.62 -23.25 -26.41
CA THR A 132 -3.43 -22.45 -25.50
C THR A 132 -2.94 -22.46 -24.05
N LEU A 133 -1.69 -22.78 -23.69
CA LEU A 133 -1.23 -22.69 -22.28
C LEU A 133 -1.38 -21.28 -21.68
N ALA A 134 -1.39 -20.26 -22.54
CA ALA A 134 -1.88 -18.95 -22.15
C ALA A 134 -3.32 -19.08 -21.65
N GLU A 135 -3.57 -18.62 -20.43
CA GLU A 135 -4.86 -18.70 -19.75
C GLU A 135 -5.19 -20.05 -19.10
N HIS A 136 -4.17 -20.75 -18.59
CA HIS A 136 -4.35 -21.97 -17.81
C HIS A 136 -3.66 -21.89 -16.45
N LEU A 137 -4.07 -22.75 -15.53
CA LEU A 137 -3.35 -22.97 -14.28
C LEU A 137 -3.12 -24.46 -13.96
N PHE A 138 -1.99 -24.75 -13.32
CA PHE A 138 -1.79 -25.98 -12.57
C PHE A 138 -2.23 -25.78 -11.14
N TYR A 139 -3.13 -26.63 -10.67
CA TYR A 139 -3.44 -26.74 -9.26
C TYR A 139 -2.76 -27.97 -8.70
N ILE A 140 -1.87 -27.80 -7.73
CA ILE A 140 -1.06 -28.87 -7.14
C ILE A 140 -1.40 -28.90 -5.66
N THR A 141 -1.78 -30.06 -5.16
CA THR A 141 -2.00 -30.29 -3.74
C THR A 141 -1.06 -31.39 -3.28
N MET A 142 -0.25 -31.11 -2.26
CA MET A 142 0.66 -32.09 -1.70
C MET A 142 0.63 -32.11 -0.18
N SER A 143 0.90 -33.27 0.40
CA SER A 143 1.12 -33.44 1.83
C SER A 143 2.63 -33.52 2.09
N MET A 144 3.14 -32.57 2.87
CA MET A 144 4.54 -32.53 3.27
C MET A 144 4.75 -33.35 4.55
N LYS A 145 5.77 -34.22 4.57
CA LYS A 145 6.20 -34.89 5.80
C LYS A 145 6.92 -33.87 6.70
N ASP A 146 6.63 -33.94 8.00
CA ASP A 146 7.30 -33.12 9.01
C ASP A 146 8.76 -33.59 9.16
N VAL A 147 9.64 -32.98 8.37
CA VAL A 147 11.08 -33.20 8.37
C VAL A 147 11.72 -31.82 8.51
N GLU A 148 12.87 -31.71 9.18
CA GLU A 148 13.52 -30.41 9.44
C GLU A 148 13.87 -29.61 8.16
N ASN A 149 13.82 -30.23 6.98
CA ASN A 149 14.12 -29.54 5.71
C ASN A 149 13.55 -30.22 4.45
N PRO A 150 12.22 -30.28 4.26
CA PRO A 150 11.64 -30.94 3.11
C PRO A 150 11.69 -29.98 1.92
N TRP A 151 12.55 -30.27 0.95
CA TRP A 151 12.61 -29.52 -0.31
C TRP A 151 11.60 -30.07 -1.31
N VAL A 152 10.88 -29.18 -1.97
CA VAL A 152 10.06 -29.47 -3.14
C VAL A 152 10.56 -28.63 -4.30
N ASN A 153 10.92 -29.31 -5.37
CA ASN A 153 11.44 -28.72 -6.59
C ASN A 153 10.39 -28.84 -7.69
N PHE A 154 9.98 -27.70 -8.23
CA PHE A 154 9.14 -27.63 -9.43
C PHE A 154 9.99 -27.13 -10.58
N THR A 155 10.02 -27.86 -11.69
CA THR A 155 10.83 -27.49 -12.86
C THR A 155 9.98 -27.54 -14.13
N VAL A 156 9.90 -26.43 -14.86
CA VAL A 156 9.34 -26.42 -16.21
C VAL A 156 10.48 -26.57 -17.20
N TRP A 157 10.41 -27.63 -18.01
CA TRP A 157 11.41 -27.93 -19.04
C TRP A 157 10.91 -27.47 -20.41
N GLY A 158 11.77 -26.77 -21.14
CA GLY A 158 11.57 -26.34 -22.52
C GLY A 158 12.41 -27.14 -23.52
N ALA A 159 11.95 -27.23 -24.76
CA ALA A 159 12.76 -27.73 -25.88
C ALA A 159 13.83 -26.69 -26.25
N ASN A 160 15.10 -27.11 -26.35
CA ASN A 160 16.15 -26.28 -26.93
C ASN A 160 15.99 -26.23 -28.46
N VAL A 161 15.83 -25.03 -29.01
CA VAL A 161 15.60 -24.83 -30.45
C VAL A 161 16.91 -24.60 -31.20
N THR A 162 18.03 -24.33 -30.51
CA THR A 162 19.30 -23.94 -31.15
C THR A 162 20.16 -25.11 -31.62
N ALA A 163 19.75 -26.35 -31.36
CA ALA A 163 20.44 -27.52 -31.88
C ALA A 163 19.95 -27.84 -33.30
N GLU A 164 20.47 -27.11 -34.30
CA GLU A 164 20.50 -27.57 -35.70
C GLU A 164 21.48 -28.75 -35.91
N SER A 165 21.89 -29.45 -34.83
CA SER A 165 22.68 -30.66 -34.94
C SER A 165 21.78 -31.83 -35.35
N ASN A 166 22.12 -32.49 -36.46
CA ASN A 166 21.42 -33.66 -37.02
C ASN A 166 21.31 -34.88 -36.08
N ASP A 167 21.81 -34.81 -34.85
CA ASP A 167 21.64 -35.85 -33.83
C ASP A 167 20.24 -35.78 -33.21
N LYS A 168 19.30 -36.49 -33.86
CA LYS A 168 17.87 -36.57 -33.53
C LYS A 168 17.53 -37.07 -32.11
N GLU A 169 18.49 -37.46 -31.28
CA GLU A 169 18.22 -38.11 -29.98
C GLU A 169 18.58 -37.30 -28.74
N LYS A 170 19.23 -36.14 -28.86
CA LYS A 170 19.47 -35.25 -27.70
C LYS A 170 18.95 -33.86 -27.97
N LEU A 171 17.62 -33.73 -27.99
CA LEU A 171 16.97 -32.45 -27.69
C LEU A 171 17.44 -32.03 -26.29
N ALA A 172 18.45 -31.16 -26.24
CA ALA A 172 18.85 -30.53 -25.00
C ALA A 172 17.59 -29.89 -24.39
N GLN A 173 17.29 -30.20 -23.14
CA GLN A 173 16.18 -29.58 -22.43
C GLN A 173 16.73 -28.37 -21.69
N VAL A 174 16.08 -27.22 -21.84
CA VAL A 174 16.43 -26.01 -21.11
C VAL A 174 15.46 -25.89 -19.95
N LYS A 175 15.96 -25.71 -18.72
CA LYS A 175 15.08 -25.32 -17.61
C LYS A 175 14.60 -23.91 -17.90
N MET A 176 13.28 -23.73 -17.98
CA MET A 176 12.70 -22.40 -18.19
C MET A 176 12.23 -21.76 -16.89
N PHE A 177 12.00 -22.58 -15.87
CA PHE A 177 11.54 -22.17 -14.56
C PHE A 177 11.92 -23.23 -13.53
N HIS A 178 12.46 -22.81 -12.38
CA HIS A 178 12.75 -23.67 -11.25
C HIS A 178 12.27 -23.01 -9.95
N LEU A 179 11.38 -23.68 -9.21
CA LEU A 179 10.94 -23.25 -7.89
C LEU A 179 11.38 -24.28 -6.88
N ALA A 180 12.19 -23.86 -5.90
CA ALA A 180 12.68 -24.71 -4.83
C ALA A 180 12.14 -24.19 -3.50
N MET A 181 11.25 -24.97 -2.88
CA MET A 181 10.57 -24.59 -1.65
C MET A 181 10.98 -25.48 -0.49
N SER A 182 11.25 -24.88 0.67
CA SER A 182 11.35 -25.54 1.96
C SER A 182 10.61 -24.70 3.02
N ILE A 183 10.18 -25.37 4.10
CA ILE A 183 9.47 -24.78 5.25
C ILE A 183 10.26 -23.58 5.81
N ASN A 184 11.58 -23.73 5.91
CA ASN A 184 12.46 -22.74 6.54
C ASN A 184 13.07 -21.75 5.56
N ASN A 185 13.15 -22.12 4.28
CA ASN A 185 13.73 -21.31 3.21
C ASN A 185 13.07 -21.67 1.90
N SER A 186 12.38 -20.73 1.28
CA SER A 186 11.86 -20.92 -0.07
C SER A 186 12.50 -19.91 -1.00
N HIS A 187 12.85 -20.32 -2.21
CA HIS A 187 13.35 -19.42 -3.23
C HIS A 187 12.83 -19.84 -4.61
N VAL A 188 12.62 -18.85 -5.46
CA VAL A 188 12.33 -19.07 -6.87
C VAL A 188 13.58 -18.77 -7.67
N GLU A 189 14.00 -19.71 -8.50
CA GLU A 189 15.12 -19.54 -9.40
C GLU A 189 14.62 -19.48 -10.85
N PHE A 190 14.70 -18.30 -11.45
CA PHE A 190 14.38 -18.13 -12.86
C PHE A 190 15.66 -18.23 -13.66
N GLU A 191 15.79 -19.32 -14.43
CA GLU A 191 16.84 -19.48 -15.42
C GLU A 191 16.35 -18.89 -16.75
N GLU A 192 16.83 -17.71 -17.09
CA GLU A 192 16.48 -17.02 -18.33
C GLU A 192 17.34 -17.51 -19.50
N GLU A 193 16.80 -17.45 -20.73
CA GLU A 193 17.55 -17.89 -21.91
C GLU A 193 18.86 -17.11 -22.10
N HIS A 194 19.97 -17.85 -22.15
CA HIS A 194 21.29 -17.45 -22.64
C HIS A 194 22.07 -16.45 -21.75
N GLY A 195 22.88 -16.99 -20.83
CA GLY A 195 24.06 -16.32 -20.30
C GLY A 195 23.83 -15.32 -19.16
N TYR A 196 22.59 -15.11 -18.75
CA TYR A 196 22.29 -14.36 -17.53
C TYR A 196 22.31 -15.29 -16.32
N SER A 197 22.94 -14.84 -15.22
CA SER A 197 22.90 -15.58 -13.96
C SER A 197 21.44 -15.74 -13.52
N PRO A 198 21.04 -16.93 -13.06
CA PRO A 198 19.68 -17.17 -12.61
C PRO A 198 19.27 -16.16 -11.55
N ARG A 199 18.06 -15.61 -11.68
CA ARG A 199 17.54 -14.65 -10.71
C ARG A 199 16.94 -15.43 -9.55
N ILE A 200 17.68 -15.49 -8.44
CA ILE A 200 17.22 -16.11 -7.20
C ILE A 200 16.38 -15.10 -6.43
N VAL A 201 15.13 -15.46 -6.17
CA VAL A 201 14.12 -14.63 -5.54
C VAL A 201 13.73 -15.29 -4.21
N PRO A 202 14.22 -14.82 -3.04
CA PRO A 202 13.90 -15.43 -1.76
C PRO A 202 12.45 -15.14 -1.38
N ILE A 203 11.70 -16.19 -1.01
CA ILE A 203 10.30 -16.12 -0.59
C ILE A 203 10.24 -15.90 0.92
N ILE A 204 9.44 -14.93 1.36
CA ILE A 204 9.30 -14.60 2.78
C ILE A 204 8.16 -15.44 3.39
N ASN A 205 8.48 -16.25 4.40
CA ASN A 205 7.55 -16.99 5.28
C ASN A 205 6.34 -17.63 4.56
N PRO A 206 6.55 -18.59 3.65
CA PRO A 206 5.47 -19.22 2.89
C PRO A 206 4.47 -20.02 3.74
N LEU A 207 4.89 -20.48 4.92
CA LEU A 207 4.17 -21.45 5.72
C LEU A 207 4.13 -20.96 7.18
N GLU A 208 3.11 -20.18 7.54
CA GLU A 208 2.89 -19.80 8.94
C GLU A 208 2.70 -21.07 9.79
N ASN A 209 3.42 -21.15 10.92
CA ASN A 209 3.55 -22.27 11.85
C ASN A 209 2.23 -22.98 12.22
N SER A 210 1.72 -23.84 11.34
CA SER A 210 0.74 -24.87 11.67
C SER A 210 1.50 -26.18 11.83
N SER A 211 1.57 -26.64 13.07
CA SER A 211 2.28 -27.83 13.48
C SER A 211 1.58 -29.09 12.94
N GLN A 212 2.38 -29.99 12.35
CA GLN A 212 2.18 -31.44 12.22
C GLN A 212 1.75 -32.07 10.88
N THR A 213 1.27 -31.32 9.89
CA THR A 213 1.32 -31.73 8.46
C THR A 213 0.91 -30.55 7.60
N GLN A 214 1.82 -30.05 6.79
CA GLN A 214 1.54 -28.92 5.92
C GLN A 214 0.95 -29.45 4.62
N LEU A 215 -0.38 -29.41 4.53
CA LEU A 215 -1.04 -29.42 3.24
C LEU A 215 -0.56 -28.19 2.48
N LEU A 216 0.02 -28.41 1.31
CA LEU A 216 0.51 -27.37 0.44
C LEU A 216 -0.35 -27.33 -0.81
N GLU A 217 -1.06 -26.22 -0.98
CA GLU A 217 -1.83 -25.89 -2.17
C GLU A 217 -1.03 -24.89 -3.00
N LEU A 218 -0.63 -25.27 -4.20
CA LEU A 218 0.17 -24.46 -5.09
C LEU A 218 -0.57 -24.27 -6.42
N ILE A 219 -0.71 -23.01 -6.82
CA ILE A 219 -1.28 -22.62 -8.11
C ILE A 219 -0.17 -22.00 -8.94
N PHE A 220 0.09 -22.57 -10.12
CA PHE A 220 0.86 -21.92 -11.18
C PHE A 220 -0.11 -21.42 -12.24
N ALA A 221 -0.27 -20.12 -12.37
CA ALA A 221 -1.12 -19.49 -13.38
C ALA A 221 -0.26 -18.93 -14.52
N PHE A 222 -0.66 -19.18 -15.76
CA PHE A 222 -0.01 -18.64 -16.96
C PHE A 222 -0.96 -17.66 -17.65
N THR A 223 -0.75 -16.35 -17.54
CA THR A 223 -1.72 -15.31 -17.96
C THR A 223 -1.56 -14.88 -19.42
N GLY A 224 -0.86 -15.67 -20.24
CA GLY A 224 -0.49 -15.30 -21.61
C GLY A 224 0.64 -14.26 -21.70
N HIS A 225 0.93 -13.53 -20.60
CA HIS A 225 2.00 -12.53 -20.54
C HIS A 225 2.79 -12.57 -19.23
N SER A 226 2.30 -13.22 -18.17
CA SER A 226 3.00 -13.37 -16.89
C SER A 226 2.84 -14.79 -16.33
N TYR A 227 3.55 -15.06 -15.23
CA TYR A 227 3.41 -16.25 -14.39
C TYR A 227 2.96 -15.83 -12.99
N GLY A 228 1.80 -16.30 -12.57
CA GLY A 228 1.30 -16.18 -11.21
C GLY A 228 1.65 -17.40 -10.38
N ILE A 229 2.07 -17.20 -9.13
CA ILE A 229 2.28 -18.28 -8.18
C ILE A 229 1.50 -17.96 -6.90
N LYS A 230 0.49 -18.78 -6.58
CA LYS A 230 -0.20 -18.72 -5.28
C LYS A 230 0.15 -19.95 -4.46
N LEU A 231 0.44 -19.75 -3.19
CA LEU A 231 0.71 -20.76 -2.20
C LEU A 231 -0.30 -20.62 -1.06
N ASN A 232 -1.05 -21.68 -0.77
CA ASN A 232 -2.09 -21.72 0.26
C ASN A 232 -3.07 -20.53 0.15
N GLY A 233 -3.50 -20.23 -1.07
CA GLY A 233 -4.41 -19.12 -1.39
C GLY A 233 -3.78 -17.72 -1.42
N LYS A 234 -2.52 -17.55 -1.00
CA LYS A 234 -1.81 -16.25 -1.01
C LYS A 234 -0.81 -16.17 -2.15
N PHE A 235 -0.60 -15.00 -2.73
CA PHE A 235 0.48 -14.79 -3.70
C PHE A 235 1.84 -14.93 -3.03
N VAL A 236 2.78 -15.59 -3.71
CA VAL A 236 4.15 -15.76 -3.21
C VAL A 236 4.84 -14.39 -3.13
N GLN A 237 5.21 -13.98 -1.91
CA GLN A 237 5.94 -12.74 -1.65
C GLN A 237 7.44 -12.97 -1.65
N SER A 238 8.20 -12.01 -2.15
CA SER A 238 9.67 -12.03 -2.11
C SER A 238 10.24 -10.62 -2.01
N ASN A 239 11.56 -10.51 -1.81
CA ASN A 239 12.25 -9.22 -1.88
C ASN A 239 12.07 -8.50 -3.24
N TYR A 240 11.63 -9.21 -4.27
CA TYR A 240 11.44 -8.69 -5.63
C TYR A 240 9.97 -8.70 -6.10
N LEU A 241 9.07 -9.33 -5.35
CA LEU A 241 7.64 -9.45 -5.66
C LEU A 241 6.86 -9.14 -4.39
N LYS A 242 6.13 -8.03 -4.38
CA LYS A 242 5.22 -7.71 -3.28
C LYS A 242 3.99 -8.63 -3.34
N GLU A 243 3.22 -8.63 -2.26
CA GLU A 243 1.94 -9.34 -2.22
C GLU A 243 1.05 -8.95 -3.39
N GLY A 244 0.65 -9.95 -4.17
CA GLY A 244 -0.19 -9.77 -5.35
C GLY A 244 0.55 -9.35 -6.63
N GLU A 245 1.88 -9.50 -6.70
CA GLU A 245 2.63 -9.26 -7.95
C GLU A 245 2.83 -10.57 -8.74
N GLU A 246 2.74 -10.47 -10.07
CA GLU A 246 3.00 -11.58 -11.00
C GLU A 246 4.44 -11.48 -11.54
N PHE A 247 5.01 -12.60 -12.00
CA PHE A 247 6.31 -12.60 -12.67
C PHE A 247 6.17 -12.35 -14.17
N PHE A 248 6.98 -11.45 -14.73
CA PHE A 248 6.92 -11.11 -16.16
C PHE A 248 8.28 -11.42 -16.83
N PRO A 249 8.33 -12.35 -17.80
CA PRO A 249 9.56 -12.71 -18.53
C PRO A 249 10.16 -11.55 -19.34
N ILE A 250 11.46 -11.57 -19.69
CA ILE A 250 12.14 -10.51 -20.47
C ILE A 250 11.41 -10.09 -21.76
N HIS A 251 10.63 -10.99 -22.37
CA HIS A 251 9.91 -10.75 -23.62
C HIS A 251 8.39 -10.72 -23.47
N TRP A 252 7.89 -10.47 -22.26
CA TRP A 252 6.46 -10.46 -21.95
C TRP A 252 5.63 -9.50 -22.82
N THR A 253 6.23 -8.42 -23.31
CA THR A 253 5.57 -7.43 -24.18
C THR A 253 5.42 -7.89 -25.64
N ASP A 254 6.07 -8.98 -26.06
CA ASP A 254 6.00 -9.53 -27.42
C ASP A 254 5.16 -10.82 -27.41
N PRO A 255 3.87 -10.75 -27.82
CA PRO A 255 2.98 -11.90 -27.79
C PRO A 255 3.49 -13.08 -28.63
N LYS A 256 4.24 -12.82 -29.72
CA LYS A 256 4.78 -13.89 -30.57
C LYS A 256 5.90 -14.64 -29.87
N LYS A 257 6.80 -13.91 -29.20
CA LYS A 257 7.88 -14.52 -28.40
C LYS A 257 7.33 -15.25 -27.18
N MET A 258 6.34 -14.67 -26.49
CA MET A 258 5.67 -15.33 -25.38
C MET A 258 4.94 -16.61 -25.81
N LYS A 259 4.16 -16.55 -26.90
CA LYS A 259 3.53 -17.74 -27.46
C LYS A 259 4.56 -18.82 -27.79
N LYS A 260 5.66 -18.45 -28.45
CA LYS A 260 6.77 -19.37 -28.74
C LYS A 260 7.41 -19.93 -27.47
N GLN A 261 7.51 -19.14 -26.40
CA GLN A 261 7.99 -19.61 -25.10
C GLN A 261 7.04 -20.66 -24.50
N PHE A 262 5.73 -20.43 -24.52
CA PHE A 262 4.75 -21.43 -24.10
C PHE A 262 4.77 -22.69 -24.96
N GLU A 263 4.85 -22.56 -26.29
CA GLU A 263 4.97 -23.69 -27.22
C GLU A 263 6.22 -24.54 -26.98
N ARG A 264 7.28 -23.94 -26.41
CA ARG A 264 8.50 -24.66 -26.05
C ARG A 264 8.39 -25.41 -24.74
N MET A 265 7.44 -25.11 -23.86
CA MET A 265 7.23 -25.85 -22.61
C MET A 265 6.83 -27.29 -22.93
N THR A 266 7.68 -28.25 -22.61
CA THR A 266 7.47 -29.67 -22.97
C THR A 266 7.02 -30.52 -21.81
N SER A 267 7.47 -30.21 -20.60
CA SER A 267 7.08 -30.97 -19.43
C SER A 267 7.19 -30.13 -18.16
N PHE A 268 6.34 -30.43 -17.20
CA PHE A 268 6.42 -29.93 -15.84
C PHE A 268 6.84 -31.07 -14.91
N GLN A 269 7.88 -30.87 -14.12
CA GLN A 269 8.42 -31.87 -13.19
C GLN A 269 8.26 -31.40 -11.76
N ILE A 270 7.74 -32.27 -10.90
CA ILE A 270 7.70 -32.11 -9.44
C ILE A 270 8.66 -33.14 -8.87
N ASN A 271 9.65 -32.71 -8.09
CA ASN A 271 10.60 -33.57 -7.42
C ASN A 271 10.66 -33.23 -5.92
N SER A 272 10.31 -34.19 -5.07
CA SER A 272 10.50 -34.10 -3.63
C SER A 272 10.65 -35.49 -3.03
N GLU A 273 11.62 -35.65 -2.14
CA GLU A 273 11.79 -36.88 -1.35
C GLU A 273 10.86 -36.97 -0.13
N ASN A 274 10.19 -35.86 0.22
CA ASN A 274 9.42 -35.70 1.45
C ASN A 274 7.97 -35.19 1.23
N ALA A 275 7.48 -35.21 -0.02
CA ALA A 275 6.13 -34.77 -0.35
C ALA A 275 5.35 -35.88 -1.04
N LEU A 276 4.08 -36.02 -0.66
CA LEU A 276 3.12 -36.88 -1.35
C LEU A 276 2.18 -36.02 -2.20
N LEU A 277 2.22 -36.18 -3.53
CA LEU A 277 1.26 -35.54 -4.42
C LEU A 277 -0.13 -36.15 -4.22
N LEU A 278 -1.12 -35.30 -3.88
CA LEU A 278 -2.49 -35.74 -3.58
C LEU A 278 -3.38 -35.76 -4.82
N ASN A 279 -3.06 -34.95 -5.83
CA ASN A 279 -3.77 -34.89 -7.11
C ASN A 279 -2.85 -35.30 -8.25
N ASP A 280 -2.93 -36.58 -8.64
CA ASP A 280 -2.02 -37.16 -9.61
C ASP A 280 -2.73 -37.72 -10.87
N PRO A 281 -2.51 -37.15 -12.08
CA PRO A 281 -1.72 -35.95 -12.36
C PRO A 281 -2.39 -34.66 -11.85
N PRO A 282 -1.61 -33.59 -11.58
CA PRO A 282 -2.17 -32.30 -11.23
C PRO A 282 -3.08 -31.81 -12.35
N PRO A 283 -4.32 -31.38 -12.04
CA PRO A 283 -5.24 -30.89 -13.05
C PRO A 283 -4.68 -29.61 -13.68
N LEU A 284 -4.67 -29.60 -15.02
CA LEU A 284 -4.50 -28.40 -15.82
C LEU A 284 -5.90 -27.85 -16.13
N MET A 285 -6.21 -26.66 -15.61
CA MET A 285 -7.52 -26.05 -15.77
C MET A 285 -7.42 -24.80 -16.65
N PRO A 286 -8.26 -24.64 -17.68
CA PRO A 286 -8.38 -23.36 -18.38
C PRO A 286 -8.99 -22.31 -17.43
N PHE A 287 -8.71 -21.03 -17.70
CA PHE A 287 -9.44 -19.92 -17.10
C PHE A 287 -10.86 -19.88 -17.68
N VAL A 288 -11.74 -20.77 -17.23
CA VAL A 288 -13.16 -20.78 -17.65
C VAL A 288 -13.85 -19.48 -17.20
N THR A 289 -13.44 -18.96 -16.05
CA THR A 289 -13.66 -17.59 -15.57
C THR A 289 -12.49 -17.23 -14.64
N ILE A 290 -11.74 -16.17 -14.95
CA ILE A 290 -10.61 -15.68 -14.14
C ILE A 290 -11.04 -15.50 -12.65
N ASP A 291 -12.30 -15.13 -12.44
CA ASP A 291 -12.84 -14.78 -11.11
C ASP A 291 -13.05 -15.96 -10.15
N THR A 292 -12.98 -17.24 -10.58
CA THR A 292 -13.26 -18.37 -9.68
C THR A 292 -12.01 -19.06 -9.11
N ASN A 293 -10.93 -19.18 -9.89
CA ASN A 293 -9.76 -19.99 -9.49
C ASN A 293 -8.44 -19.21 -9.45
N TYR A 294 -8.33 -18.06 -10.12
CA TYR A 294 -7.15 -17.21 -10.10
C TYR A 294 -7.53 -15.77 -10.44
N GLU A 295 -7.86 -14.98 -9.42
CA GLU A 295 -7.99 -13.54 -9.62
C GLU A 295 -6.61 -12.94 -9.89
N SER A 296 -6.39 -12.49 -11.12
CA SER A 296 -5.28 -11.58 -11.46
C SER A 296 -5.46 -10.28 -10.67
N PRO A 297 -4.38 -9.56 -10.32
CA PRO A 297 -4.48 -8.35 -9.52
C PRO A 297 -5.40 -7.33 -10.22
N ASN A 298 -6.63 -7.19 -9.74
CA ASN A 298 -7.57 -6.22 -10.27
C ASN A 298 -7.19 -4.82 -9.75
N ILE A 299 -6.25 -4.17 -10.44
CA ILE A 299 -5.80 -2.85 -10.06
C ILE A 299 -6.70 -1.80 -10.72
N SER A 300 -7.67 -1.32 -9.94
CA SER A 300 -8.62 -0.30 -10.39
C SER A 300 -7.91 1.02 -10.74
N LEU A 301 -8.36 1.65 -11.82
CA LEU A 301 -7.97 3.01 -12.20
C LEU A 301 -9.02 4.04 -11.77
N PRO A 302 -8.64 5.27 -11.39
CA PRO A 302 -7.26 5.76 -11.27
C PRO A 302 -6.52 5.09 -10.12
N PHE A 303 -5.27 4.72 -10.37
CA PHE A 303 -4.39 4.09 -9.39
C PHE A 303 -3.48 5.14 -8.75
N PHE A 304 -3.26 5.02 -7.45
CA PHE A 304 -2.37 5.89 -6.67
C PHE A 304 -1.44 5.07 -5.80
N MET A 305 -0.18 5.49 -5.71
CA MET A 305 0.81 4.85 -4.88
C MET A 305 1.74 5.89 -4.27
N THR A 306 1.91 5.84 -2.94
CA THR A 306 2.95 6.60 -2.25
C THR A 306 4.28 5.87 -2.44
N ILE A 307 5.33 6.60 -2.75
CA ILE A 307 6.67 6.04 -2.93
C ILE A 307 7.70 6.83 -2.11
N PRO A 308 8.81 6.19 -1.69
CA PRO A 308 9.94 6.93 -1.16
C PRO A 308 10.42 7.99 -2.16
N SER A 309 11.06 9.04 -1.64
CA SER A 309 11.66 10.09 -2.48
C SER A 309 12.56 9.49 -3.57
N VAL A 310 12.28 9.85 -4.83
CA VAL A 310 13.02 9.34 -5.98
C VAL A 310 14.43 9.93 -6.03
N GLU A 311 15.43 9.07 -6.19
CA GLU A 311 16.82 9.50 -6.30
C GLU A 311 17.33 9.43 -7.74
N ILE A 312 18.53 9.96 -7.98
CA ILE A 312 19.22 9.74 -9.26
C ILE A 312 19.45 8.24 -9.45
N ASP A 313 19.20 7.76 -10.66
CA ASP A 313 19.24 6.36 -11.10
C ASP A 313 18.16 5.45 -10.47
N THR A 314 17.17 6.01 -9.77
CA THR A 314 15.94 5.28 -9.44
C THR A 314 15.20 4.91 -10.72
N GLU A 315 14.78 3.65 -10.79
CA GLU A 315 14.06 3.06 -11.92
C GLU A 315 12.62 2.78 -11.49
N ILE A 316 11.64 3.29 -12.24
CA ILE A 316 10.21 3.11 -11.98
C ILE A 316 9.58 2.41 -13.18
N LYS A 317 9.07 1.19 -13.00
CA LYS A 317 8.48 0.40 -14.09
C LYS A 317 6.97 0.29 -13.97
N PHE A 318 6.30 0.38 -15.11
CA PHE A 318 4.86 0.25 -15.27
C PHE A 318 4.57 -0.83 -16.32
N LYS A 319 3.67 -1.75 -16.00
CA LYS A 319 3.24 -2.82 -16.91
C LYS A 319 1.77 -2.65 -17.22
N ILE A 320 1.47 -2.30 -18.47
CA ILE A 320 0.12 -1.90 -18.88
C ILE A 320 -0.33 -2.74 -20.07
N GLN A 321 -1.60 -3.14 -20.05
CA GLN A 321 -2.30 -3.71 -21.19
C GLN A 321 -3.29 -2.68 -21.75
N LEU A 322 -3.26 -2.50 -23.06
CA LEU A 322 -4.20 -1.70 -23.84
C LEU A 322 -5.35 -2.62 -24.29
N ALA A 323 -6.59 -2.21 -24.05
CA ALA A 323 -7.74 -2.94 -24.58
C ALA A 323 -7.86 -2.79 -26.11
N ASP A 324 -7.55 -1.61 -26.63
CA ASP A 324 -7.50 -1.31 -28.06
C ASP A 324 -6.33 -0.38 -28.36
N ILE A 325 -5.41 -0.79 -29.24
CA ILE A 325 -4.26 -0.01 -29.70
C ILE A 325 -4.67 1.29 -30.43
N ASN A 326 -5.89 1.38 -30.96
CA ASN A 326 -6.37 2.57 -31.66
C ASN A 326 -7.15 3.51 -30.76
N ASN A 327 -7.53 3.08 -29.55
CA ASN A 327 -8.40 3.83 -28.65
C ASN A 327 -8.01 3.61 -27.18
N TYR A 328 -6.93 4.26 -26.76
CA TYR A 328 -6.50 4.34 -25.36
C TYR A 328 -6.07 5.76 -25.03
N ASN A 329 -6.11 6.11 -23.75
CA ASN A 329 -5.45 7.31 -23.24
C ASN A 329 -4.81 6.95 -21.90
N ILE A 330 -3.49 7.04 -21.81
CA ILE A 330 -2.75 6.76 -20.58
C ILE A 330 -2.13 8.04 -20.08
N THR A 331 -2.36 8.36 -18.82
CA THR A 331 -1.60 9.38 -18.12
C THR A 331 -0.92 8.78 -16.90
N ILE A 332 0.41 8.81 -16.88
CA ILE A 332 1.25 8.49 -15.73
C ILE A 332 1.76 9.80 -15.16
N SER A 333 1.49 10.09 -13.90
CA SER A 333 1.98 11.29 -13.21
C SER A 333 2.88 10.91 -12.04
N LEU A 334 4.10 11.42 -12.05
CA LEU A 334 5.00 11.48 -10.90
C LEU A 334 4.74 12.81 -10.19
N LEU A 335 4.23 12.73 -8.97
CA LEU A 335 3.65 13.84 -8.23
C LEU A 335 4.43 14.11 -6.94
N HIS A 336 4.35 15.36 -6.48
CA HIS A 336 4.86 15.83 -5.20
C HIS A 336 3.70 16.21 -4.29
N ASP A 337 3.67 15.63 -3.09
CA ASP A 337 2.79 15.94 -1.94
C ASP A 337 1.29 15.72 -2.14
N ARG A 338 0.89 15.16 -3.28
CA ARG A 338 -0.52 14.87 -3.56
C ARG A 338 -0.71 13.67 -4.49
N PRO A 339 -1.78 12.90 -4.29
CA PRO A 339 -2.25 11.93 -5.28
C PRO A 339 -3.03 12.61 -6.43
N GLU A 340 -3.75 13.70 -6.16
CA GLU A 340 -4.65 14.33 -7.14
C GLU A 340 -4.12 15.64 -7.73
N SER A 341 -4.56 15.97 -8.95
CA SER A 341 -4.18 17.21 -9.61
C SER A 341 -4.93 18.37 -8.97
N HIS A 342 -4.20 19.40 -8.58
CA HIS A 342 -4.72 20.63 -7.99
C HIS A 342 -3.99 21.86 -8.57
N LEU A 343 -4.65 23.01 -8.64
CA LEU A 343 -3.97 24.20 -9.13
C LEU A 343 -3.01 24.78 -8.09
N LYS A 344 -3.26 24.53 -6.79
CA LYS A 344 -2.66 25.28 -5.68
C LYS A 344 -1.86 24.46 -4.66
N ILE A 345 -1.74 23.14 -4.84
CA ILE A 345 -1.14 22.24 -3.85
C ILE A 345 -0.17 21.29 -4.54
N GLY A 346 1.02 21.02 -3.98
CA GLY A 346 1.96 20.04 -4.51
C GLY A 346 2.45 20.36 -5.92
N ALA A 347 3.03 19.39 -6.61
CA ALA A 347 3.52 19.61 -7.97
C ALA A 347 3.40 18.36 -8.83
N THR A 348 3.45 18.55 -10.13
CA THR A 348 3.56 17.47 -11.11
C THR A 348 4.97 17.51 -11.66
N VAL A 349 5.82 16.61 -11.16
CA VAL A 349 7.23 16.54 -11.54
C VAL A 349 7.36 16.04 -12.97
N LEU A 350 6.62 15.00 -13.32
CA LEU A 350 6.54 14.48 -14.67
C LEU A 350 5.15 13.90 -14.90
N GLU A 351 4.44 14.40 -15.88
CA GLU A 351 3.24 13.76 -16.43
C GLU A 351 3.54 13.28 -17.83
N ILE A 352 3.43 11.96 -18.02
CA ILE A 352 3.54 11.27 -19.29
C ILE A 352 2.11 11.02 -19.76
N ASN A 353 1.68 11.74 -20.79
CA ASN A 353 0.41 11.48 -21.44
C ASN A 353 0.67 10.83 -22.81
N TYR A 354 0.06 9.67 -23.02
CA TYR A 354 0.22 8.84 -24.20
C TYR A 354 -1.14 8.53 -24.83
N VAL A 355 -1.27 8.87 -26.11
CA VAL A 355 -2.51 8.79 -26.90
C VAL A 355 -2.31 7.97 -28.18
N PRO A 356 -3.38 7.47 -28.83
CA PRO A 356 -3.29 6.45 -29.89
C PRO A 356 -2.54 6.91 -31.13
N SER A 357 -2.47 8.22 -31.36
CA SER A 357 -1.64 8.82 -32.42
C SER A 357 -0.13 8.55 -32.27
N GLY A 358 0.32 7.89 -31.20
CA GLY A 358 1.72 7.70 -30.85
C GLY A 358 2.38 8.98 -30.30
N LYS A 359 1.61 10.06 -30.12
CA LYS A 359 2.11 11.29 -29.50
C LYS A 359 2.27 11.06 -28.00
N ILE A 360 3.46 11.36 -27.49
CA ILE A 360 3.70 11.48 -26.06
C ILE A 360 3.86 12.95 -25.73
N THR A 361 3.21 13.41 -24.67
CA THR A 361 3.51 14.72 -24.11
C THR A 361 4.06 14.54 -22.71
N PHE A 362 5.21 15.16 -22.46
CA PHE A 362 5.71 15.34 -21.10
C PHE A 362 5.30 16.70 -20.60
N THR A 363 4.64 16.73 -19.46
CA THR A 363 4.23 17.96 -18.80
C THR A 363 4.84 18.02 -17.41
N SER A 364 5.47 19.14 -17.08
CA SER A 364 5.94 19.44 -15.72
C SER A 364 5.35 20.77 -15.29
N TYR A 365 4.81 20.84 -14.08
CA TYR A 365 4.32 22.10 -13.52
C TYR A 365 4.34 22.11 -12.01
N SER A 366 4.62 23.29 -11.45
CA SER A 366 4.41 23.62 -10.05
C SER A 366 3.30 24.66 -9.94
N VAL A 367 2.69 24.79 -8.76
CA VAL A 367 1.56 25.69 -8.47
C VAL A 367 1.73 27.12 -9.00
N GLU A 368 2.97 27.60 -9.06
CA GLU A 368 3.29 28.99 -9.38
C GLU A 368 3.87 29.19 -10.78
N ARG A 369 4.10 28.10 -11.53
CA ARG A 369 4.69 28.16 -12.87
C ARG A 369 3.73 27.64 -13.91
N LYS A 370 3.65 28.34 -15.04
CA LYS A 370 2.91 27.86 -16.21
C LYS A 370 3.42 26.45 -16.57
N PRO A 371 2.52 25.53 -16.97
CA PRO A 371 2.94 24.20 -17.35
C PRO A 371 3.96 24.24 -18.49
N THR A 372 5.11 23.60 -18.27
CA THR A 372 6.06 23.33 -19.34
C THR A 372 5.57 22.07 -20.03
N ILE A 373 4.97 22.23 -21.21
CA ILE A 373 4.52 21.12 -22.05
C ILE A 373 5.57 20.91 -23.14
N ILE A 374 6.23 19.76 -23.12
CA ILE A 374 7.18 19.37 -24.15
C ILE A 374 6.54 18.24 -24.96
N PRO A 375 6.04 18.52 -26.17
CA PRO A 375 5.52 17.47 -27.04
C PRO A 375 6.66 16.65 -27.63
N TYR A 376 6.56 15.33 -27.53
CA TYR A 376 7.44 14.39 -28.23
C TYR A 376 6.61 13.60 -29.23
N ARG A 377 7.01 13.66 -30.50
CA ARG A 377 6.54 12.69 -31.48
C ARG A 377 7.54 11.55 -31.49
N LEU A 378 7.13 10.41 -30.94
CA LEU A 378 7.83 9.17 -31.21
C LEU A 378 7.28 8.63 -32.53
N ASN A 379 8.17 8.29 -33.46
CA ASN A 379 7.80 7.59 -34.70
C ASN A 379 7.45 6.14 -34.34
N PHE A 380 6.22 5.94 -33.84
CA PHE A 380 5.74 4.67 -33.28
C PHE A 380 5.13 3.71 -34.30
N THR A 381 5.68 3.61 -35.51
CA THR A 381 5.30 2.54 -36.43
C THR A 381 5.59 1.12 -35.90
N GLN A 382 6.01 0.97 -34.63
CA GLN A 382 6.55 -0.25 -34.03
C GLN A 382 5.81 -0.77 -32.78
N LEU A 383 4.92 -0.02 -32.13
CA LEU A 383 4.15 -0.56 -31.00
C LEU A 383 2.91 -1.30 -31.50
N ASN A 384 3.10 -2.37 -32.29
CA ASN A 384 2.01 -3.25 -32.72
C ASN A 384 1.58 -4.23 -31.61
N THR A 385 1.69 -3.81 -30.35
CA THR A 385 1.45 -4.64 -29.17
C THR A 385 0.45 -3.97 -28.24
N THR A 386 -0.48 -4.74 -27.72
CA THR A 386 -1.38 -4.32 -26.64
C THR A 386 -0.68 -4.29 -25.29
N LEU A 387 0.50 -4.89 -25.17
CA LEU A 387 1.29 -4.93 -23.93
C LEU A 387 2.39 -3.87 -23.97
N MET A 388 2.54 -3.15 -22.86
CA MET A 388 3.47 -2.04 -22.72
C MET A 388 4.24 -2.11 -21.39
N ASP A 389 5.57 -2.10 -21.49
CA ASP A 389 6.52 -1.88 -20.40
C ASP A 389 7.04 -0.44 -20.52
N ILE A 390 6.64 0.42 -19.58
CA ILE A 390 7.13 1.79 -19.49
C ILE A 390 8.12 1.85 -18.34
N ASN A 391 9.34 2.25 -18.63
CA ASN A 391 10.39 2.40 -17.64
C ASN A 391 10.83 3.85 -17.54
N VAL A 392 10.73 4.43 -16.35
CA VAL A 392 11.12 5.81 -16.06
C VAL A 392 12.34 5.80 -15.17
N ILE A 393 13.47 6.26 -15.70
CA ILE A 393 14.74 6.33 -14.99
C ILE A 393 15.05 7.80 -14.67
N ALA A 394 15.17 8.10 -13.38
CA ALA A 394 15.64 9.40 -12.91
C ALA A 394 17.13 9.61 -13.29
N ARG A 395 17.49 10.72 -13.96
CA ARG A 395 18.90 11.03 -14.30
C ARG A 395 19.32 12.39 -13.79
N GLN A 396 20.62 12.60 -13.68
CA GLN A 396 21.19 13.86 -13.18
C GLN A 396 20.98 15.06 -14.13
N TYR A 397 21.14 14.87 -15.45
CA TYR A 397 21.15 15.96 -16.43
C TYR A 397 19.85 16.07 -17.26
N THR A 398 19.19 14.94 -17.51
CA THR A 398 17.87 14.86 -18.14
C THR A 398 16.93 14.24 -17.12
N PRO A 399 16.15 15.03 -16.38
CA PRO A 399 15.63 14.62 -15.09
C PRO A 399 14.89 13.27 -15.10
N PHE A 400 14.19 12.92 -16.20
CA PHE A 400 13.81 11.55 -16.48
C PHE A 400 14.15 11.11 -17.91
N SER A 401 14.48 9.83 -18.01
CA SER A 401 14.62 9.06 -19.24
C SER A 401 13.52 8.02 -19.26
N VAL A 402 12.61 8.10 -20.22
CA VAL A 402 11.46 7.21 -20.34
C VAL A 402 11.69 6.25 -21.49
N THR A 403 11.66 4.94 -21.23
CA THR A 403 11.70 3.92 -22.27
C THR A 403 10.40 3.16 -22.39
N PHE A 404 10.05 2.79 -23.63
CA PHE A 404 8.86 1.99 -23.95
C PHE A 404 9.32 0.68 -24.59
N ASN A 405 8.94 -0.45 -24.00
CA ASN A 405 9.30 -1.81 -24.42
C ASN A 405 10.81 -1.96 -24.70
N GLY A 406 11.65 -1.27 -23.91
CA GLY A 406 13.11 -1.30 -24.02
C GLY A 406 13.74 -0.54 -25.22
N ASN A 407 12.96 -0.06 -26.19
CA ASN A 407 13.51 0.42 -27.48
C ASN A 407 13.62 1.96 -27.60
N SER A 408 12.55 2.68 -27.23
CA SER A 408 12.48 4.13 -27.50
C SER A 408 12.76 4.94 -26.26
N THR A 409 13.83 5.73 -26.24
CA THR A 409 14.14 6.62 -25.11
C THR A 409 13.67 8.04 -25.39
N ALA A 410 12.75 8.55 -24.59
CA ALA A 410 12.34 9.94 -24.59
C ALA A 410 12.85 10.60 -23.30
N ASN A 411 13.68 11.63 -23.45
CA ASN A 411 14.30 12.32 -22.32
C ASN A 411 13.56 13.63 -22.04
N SER A 412 13.10 13.85 -20.82
CA SER A 412 12.58 15.14 -20.39
C SER A 412 13.75 16.11 -20.26
N LYS A 413 13.87 17.10 -21.16
CA LYS A 413 14.98 18.07 -21.12
C LYS A 413 14.75 19.23 -20.16
N GLU A 414 13.49 19.56 -19.88
CA GLU A 414 13.13 20.68 -19.01
C GLU A 414 12.07 20.21 -18.03
N ILE A 415 12.48 20.00 -16.78
CA ILE A 415 11.54 19.78 -15.70
C ILE A 415 11.69 20.92 -14.71
N SER A 416 10.56 21.53 -14.41
CA SER A 416 10.48 22.66 -13.49
C SER A 416 10.61 22.22 -12.03
N VAL A 417 10.51 20.93 -11.74
CA VAL A 417 10.49 20.38 -10.38
C VAL A 417 11.63 19.39 -10.14
N PRO A 418 12.35 19.44 -9.02
CA PRO A 418 13.39 18.46 -8.74
C PRO A 418 12.86 17.02 -8.66
N ILE A 419 13.66 16.06 -9.14
CA ILE A 419 13.32 14.62 -9.14
C ILE A 419 13.01 14.10 -7.73
N TRP A 420 13.76 14.56 -6.73
CA TRP A 420 13.57 14.13 -5.35
C TRP A 420 12.19 14.48 -4.78
N ALA A 421 11.49 15.43 -5.40
CA ALA A 421 10.15 15.82 -4.97
C ALA A 421 9.11 14.74 -5.30
N VAL A 422 9.41 13.77 -6.17
CA VAL A 422 8.50 12.67 -6.46
C VAL A 422 8.35 11.79 -5.22
N ASN A 423 7.16 11.78 -4.66
CA ASN A 423 6.74 10.91 -3.56
C ASN A 423 5.36 10.26 -3.80
N PHE A 424 4.72 10.55 -4.93
CA PHE A 424 3.50 9.89 -5.38
C PHE A 424 3.57 9.49 -6.86
N ILE A 425 2.94 8.37 -7.17
CA ILE A 425 2.64 7.92 -8.53
C ILE A 425 1.12 7.92 -8.68
N ARG A 426 0.64 8.46 -9.81
CA ARG A 426 -0.74 8.33 -10.26
C ARG A 426 -0.78 7.75 -11.66
N ILE A 427 -1.71 6.84 -11.90
CA ILE A 427 -1.99 6.30 -13.23
C ILE A 427 -3.48 6.46 -13.48
N LYS A 428 -3.85 7.06 -14.60
CA LYS A 428 -5.24 7.16 -15.05
C LYS A 428 -5.30 6.86 -16.54
N GLY A 429 -6.45 6.39 -16.99
CA GLY A 429 -6.67 6.16 -18.40
C GLY A 429 -7.97 5.43 -18.66
N GLU A 430 -8.39 5.47 -19.92
CA GLU A 430 -9.53 4.70 -20.44
C GLU A 430 -8.99 3.58 -21.32
N HIS A 431 -9.70 2.45 -21.34
CA HIS A 431 -9.36 1.28 -22.15
C HIS A 431 -7.96 0.71 -21.87
N ILE A 432 -7.53 0.77 -20.61
CA ILE A 432 -6.27 0.20 -20.16
C ILE A 432 -6.44 -0.58 -18.85
N THR A 433 -5.62 -1.61 -18.70
CA THR A 433 -5.50 -2.42 -17.49
C THR A 433 -4.08 -2.31 -16.98
N LEU A 434 -3.92 -1.95 -15.71
CA LEU A 434 -2.62 -1.99 -15.05
C LEU A 434 -2.38 -3.43 -14.60
N LEU A 435 -1.40 -4.09 -15.22
CA LEU A 435 -1.13 -5.52 -15.00
C LEU A 435 -0.39 -5.80 -13.68
N ASP A 436 0.31 -4.79 -13.16
CA ASP A 436 1.14 -4.92 -11.98
C ASP A 436 1.27 -3.57 -11.27
N ARG A 437 1.52 -3.60 -9.95
CA ARG A 437 1.80 -2.36 -9.22
C ARG A 437 3.12 -1.76 -9.73
N PRO A 438 3.25 -0.42 -9.80
CA PRO A 438 4.50 0.19 -10.23
C PRO A 438 5.65 -0.22 -9.32
N SER A 439 6.71 -0.77 -9.91
CA SER A 439 7.90 -1.17 -9.17
C SER A 439 8.89 -0.01 -9.12
N VAL A 440 9.43 0.28 -7.93
CA VAL A 440 10.42 1.34 -7.70
C VAL A 440 11.71 0.69 -7.22
N LEU A 441 12.73 0.69 -8.07
CA LEU A 441 14.04 0.13 -7.75
C LEU A 441 15.05 1.26 -7.56
N ASN A 442 15.47 1.44 -6.31
CA ASN A 442 16.61 2.30 -6.00
C ASN A 442 17.89 1.47 -6.20
N LYS A 443 18.69 1.80 -7.20
CA LYS A 443 20.01 1.16 -7.35
C LYS A 443 20.84 1.47 -6.11
N GLU A 444 21.34 0.43 -5.45
CA GLU A 444 22.22 0.59 -4.30
C GLU A 444 23.36 1.52 -4.70
N LYS A 445 23.34 2.73 -4.14
CA LYS A 445 24.44 3.65 -4.35
C LYS A 445 25.66 3.00 -3.70
N LYS A 446 26.73 2.78 -4.47
CA LYS A 446 28.08 2.69 -3.90
C LYS A 446 28.19 3.85 -2.92
N LYS A 447 28.39 3.58 -1.62
CA LYS A 447 28.46 4.57 -0.54
C LYS A 447 29.34 5.74 -0.98
N ARG A 448 28.75 6.76 -1.59
CA ARG A 448 29.42 8.04 -1.80
C ARG A 448 29.46 8.66 -0.42
N ASN A 449 30.62 9.15 -0.01
CA ASN A 449 30.76 9.95 1.20
C ASN A 449 29.85 11.17 1.03
N ASN A 450 28.61 11.06 1.54
CA ASN A 450 27.58 12.06 1.30
C ASN A 450 27.98 13.34 2.04
N VAL A 451 28.33 14.38 1.28
CA VAL A 451 28.65 15.73 1.79
C VAL A 451 27.40 16.42 2.36
N ASN A 452 26.19 15.91 2.04
CA ASN A 452 24.92 16.45 2.51
C ASN A 452 24.15 15.39 3.30
N LEU A 453 23.84 15.70 4.57
CA LEU A 453 22.92 14.93 5.40
C LEU A 453 21.52 15.51 5.25
N THR A 454 20.51 14.64 5.17
CA THR A 454 19.10 15.01 5.16
C THR A 454 18.36 14.07 6.08
N ALA A 455 17.53 14.62 6.96
CA ALA A 455 16.65 13.86 7.84
C ALA A 455 15.25 14.48 7.80
N SER A 456 14.22 13.63 7.77
CA SER A 456 12.84 14.06 8.04
C SER A 456 12.64 14.12 9.55
N LEU A 457 11.87 15.09 10.02
CA LEU A 457 11.40 15.08 11.40
C LEU A 457 10.23 14.10 11.50
N ASP A 458 10.19 13.29 12.55
CA ASP A 458 9.11 12.32 12.81
C ASP A 458 7.77 13.02 13.11
N THR A 459 7.84 14.26 13.58
CA THR A 459 6.69 15.09 13.92
C THR A 459 6.79 16.45 13.25
N VAL A 460 5.64 17.05 12.95
CA VAL A 460 5.57 18.46 12.54
C VAL A 460 6.13 19.32 13.67
N LEU A 461 7.06 20.21 13.35
CA LEU A 461 7.70 21.10 14.33
C LEU A 461 6.67 22.06 14.94
N ASN A 462 6.62 22.12 16.27
CA ASN A 462 5.67 22.92 17.05
C ASN A 462 6.38 23.90 18.01
N TYR A 463 5.62 24.80 18.61
CA TYR A 463 6.16 25.75 19.59
C TYR A 463 6.65 25.05 20.85
N GLY A 464 7.87 25.38 21.26
CA GLY A 464 8.58 24.75 22.37
C GLY A 464 9.43 23.55 21.93
N ASP A 465 9.31 23.09 20.68
CA ASP A 465 10.14 22.00 20.19
C ASP A 465 11.59 22.44 20.06
N GLU A 466 12.48 21.51 20.38
CA GLU A 466 13.92 21.70 20.36
C GLU A 466 14.57 20.72 19.40
N ILE A 467 15.37 21.24 18.48
CA ILE A 467 16.23 20.46 17.58
C ILE A 467 17.65 20.58 18.11
N TRP A 468 18.23 19.46 18.52
CA TRP A 468 19.58 19.39 19.06
C TRP A 468 20.52 18.66 18.10
N MET A 469 21.68 19.24 17.84
CA MET A 469 22.71 18.69 16.95
C MET A 469 24.09 18.76 17.61
N GLU A 470 24.83 17.66 17.52
CA GLU A 470 26.25 17.57 17.90
C GLU A 470 27.11 17.75 16.66
N MET A 471 28.00 18.75 16.66
CA MET A 471 28.72 19.14 15.44
C MET A 471 30.23 19.20 15.66
N ILE A 472 30.96 18.55 14.75
CA ILE A 472 32.42 18.63 14.69
C ILE A 472 32.80 19.26 13.34
N THR A 473 33.47 20.40 13.37
CA THR A 473 34.11 20.98 12.18
C THR A 473 35.58 20.57 12.12
N TYR A 474 36.08 20.29 10.93
CA TYR A 474 37.49 20.00 10.71
C TYR A 474 38.23 21.26 10.26
N ASN A 475 39.55 21.29 10.43
CA ASN A 475 40.40 22.42 10.01
C ASN A 475 40.35 22.74 8.50
N ILE A 476 39.91 21.80 7.67
CA ILE A 476 39.73 21.98 6.22
C ILE A 476 38.34 22.53 5.83
N THR A 477 37.39 22.56 6.77
CA THR A 477 36.02 23.01 6.50
C THR A 477 36.00 24.52 6.32
N LYS A 478 35.65 24.99 5.12
CA LYS A 478 35.52 26.43 4.83
C LYS A 478 34.16 27.00 5.22
N SER A 479 33.11 26.22 4.98
CA SER A 479 31.74 26.58 5.30
C SER A 479 30.84 25.34 5.36
N PHE A 480 29.69 25.49 6.01
CA PHE A 480 28.60 24.51 5.95
C PHE A 480 27.27 25.22 6.16
N THR A 481 26.17 24.54 5.85
CA THR A 481 24.82 25.11 6.00
C THR A 481 23.88 24.15 6.69
N ILE A 482 22.98 24.68 7.52
CA ILE A 482 21.88 23.93 8.13
C ILE A 482 20.58 24.54 7.62
N ARG A 483 19.67 23.69 7.15
CA ARG A 483 18.38 24.09 6.58
C ARG A 483 17.26 23.37 7.31
N LEU A 484 16.32 24.15 7.85
CA LEU A 484 15.02 23.67 8.27
C LEU A 484 14.03 23.98 7.14
N MET A 485 13.51 22.93 6.51
CA MET A 485 12.70 23.03 5.30
C MET A 485 11.27 22.57 5.56
N HIS A 486 10.33 23.18 4.87
CA HIS A 486 8.91 22.83 4.81
C HIS A 486 8.65 22.10 3.48
N GLU A 487 7.81 21.06 3.49
CA GLU A 487 7.38 20.27 2.32
C GLU A 487 8.51 19.54 1.54
N SER A 488 9.78 19.76 1.89
CA SER A 488 10.90 19.25 1.12
C SER A 488 11.94 18.54 1.98
N VAL A 489 12.37 17.37 1.52
CA VAL A 489 13.56 16.69 2.06
C VAL A 489 14.84 17.29 1.49
N ARG A 490 14.82 18.00 0.35
CA ARG A 490 16.01 18.66 -0.19
C ARG A 490 15.68 20.07 -0.60
N PHE A 491 16.67 20.96 -0.47
CA PHE A 491 16.50 22.34 -0.89
C PHE A 491 16.27 22.43 -2.41
N SER A 492 15.28 23.22 -2.81
CA SER A 492 15.12 23.71 -4.16
C SER A 492 14.63 25.15 -4.12
N THR A 493 15.00 25.92 -5.14
CA THR A 493 14.46 27.24 -5.40
C THR A 493 13.10 27.19 -6.13
N ILE A 494 12.54 25.98 -6.32
CA ILE A 494 11.29 25.77 -7.06
C ILE A 494 10.23 25.07 -6.21
N ILE A 495 10.64 24.28 -5.22
CA ILE A 495 9.75 23.61 -4.27
C ILE A 495 10.32 23.65 -2.85
N GLY A 496 9.45 23.93 -1.88
CA GLY A 496 9.68 23.74 -0.45
C GLY A 496 10.32 24.94 0.25
N ASP A 497 9.63 25.54 1.20
CA ASP A 497 10.15 26.73 1.89
C ASP A 497 11.30 26.38 2.83
N THR A 498 12.34 27.20 2.85
CA THR A 498 13.38 27.13 3.88
C THR A 498 13.04 28.10 5.00
N LEU A 499 12.40 27.57 6.05
CA LEU A 499 11.97 28.34 7.22
C LEU A 499 13.17 28.94 7.98
N LEU A 500 14.27 28.20 8.03
CA LEU A 500 15.51 28.63 8.66
C LEU A 500 16.72 28.12 7.85
N LEU A 501 17.57 29.03 7.40
CA LEU A 501 18.86 28.74 6.79
C LEU A 501 19.96 29.35 7.66
N LEU A 502 20.83 28.51 8.21
CA LEU A 502 22.04 28.91 8.92
C LEU A 502 23.23 28.64 8.01
N GLU A 503 23.89 29.69 7.55
CA GLU A 503 25.14 29.60 6.80
C GLU A 503 26.30 29.90 7.74
N PHE A 504 27.18 28.93 7.92
CA PHE A 504 28.40 29.08 8.70
C PHE A 504 29.56 29.29 7.72
N ASP A 505 30.18 30.47 7.73
CA ASP A 505 31.45 30.72 7.05
C ASP A 505 32.57 30.69 8.10
N LEU A 506 33.39 29.62 8.08
CA LEU A 506 34.50 29.47 9.00
C LEU A 506 35.75 30.24 8.53
N SER A 507 35.76 30.71 7.28
CA SER A 507 36.83 31.56 6.74
C SER A 507 36.69 33.00 7.22
N LYS A 508 35.44 33.47 7.33
CA LYS A 508 35.05 34.76 7.91
C LYS A 508 34.12 34.45 9.08
N PRO A 509 34.63 34.09 10.27
CA PRO A 509 33.91 33.37 11.34
C PRO A 509 32.58 34.06 11.67
N ASN A 510 31.56 33.69 10.90
CA ASN A 510 30.28 34.35 10.85
C ASN A 510 29.20 33.29 10.67
N ILE A 511 28.04 33.62 11.21
CA ILE A 511 26.84 32.84 11.02
C ILE A 511 25.81 33.79 10.44
N ARG A 512 25.29 33.45 9.27
CA ARG A 512 24.21 34.19 8.61
C ARG A 512 22.94 33.40 8.74
N CYS A 513 21.93 34.05 9.28
CA CYS A 513 20.59 33.50 9.34
C CYS A 513 19.75 34.07 8.19
N LYS A 514 19.13 33.21 7.41
CA LYS A 514 18.22 33.59 6.32
C LYS A 514 16.96 32.75 6.37
N ASN A 515 15.95 33.16 5.63
CA ASN A 515 14.87 32.27 5.20
C ASN A 515 14.70 32.38 3.68
N TYR A 516 14.02 31.41 3.09
CA TYR A 516 13.62 31.42 1.69
C TYR A 516 12.18 30.94 1.60
N LEU A 517 11.27 31.85 1.27
CA LEU A 517 9.86 31.52 1.02
C LEU A 517 9.62 31.69 -0.48
N HIS A 518 9.10 30.66 -1.13
CA HIS A 518 8.99 30.58 -2.60
C HIS A 518 8.33 31.82 -3.22
N GLU A 519 7.28 32.35 -2.59
CA GLU A 519 6.53 33.50 -3.10
C GLU A 519 7.34 34.80 -3.21
N ASN A 520 8.42 34.94 -2.44
CA ASN A 520 9.20 36.18 -2.41
C ASN A 520 10.38 36.17 -3.39
N ASN A 521 10.76 35.00 -3.93
CA ASN A 521 11.99 34.77 -4.71
C ASN A 521 13.30 35.29 -4.10
N ASP A 522 13.26 35.87 -2.89
CA ASP A 522 14.36 36.56 -2.22
C ASP A 522 14.58 35.97 -0.84
N PHE A 523 15.86 35.91 -0.45
CA PHE A 523 16.23 35.56 0.91
C PHE A 523 16.01 36.78 1.81
N SER A 524 15.20 36.65 2.86
CA SER A 524 15.25 37.67 3.91
C SER A 524 16.53 37.46 4.72
N ILE A 525 17.35 38.51 4.81
CA ILE A 525 18.63 38.47 5.51
C ILE A 525 18.36 38.80 6.98
N GLY A 526 18.55 37.82 7.84
CA GLY A 526 18.58 37.99 9.29
C GLY A 526 19.90 38.60 9.77
N PRO A 527 20.09 38.76 11.09
CA PRO A 527 21.32 39.31 11.64
C PRO A 527 22.53 38.46 11.24
N GLU A 528 23.61 39.13 10.80
CA GLU A 528 24.93 38.51 10.67
C GLU A 528 25.61 38.57 12.04
N ILE A 529 26.06 37.41 12.50
CA ILE A 529 26.70 37.29 13.81
C ILE A 529 28.17 37.01 13.58
N THR A 530 29.03 37.91 14.03
CA THR A 530 30.48 37.75 14.01
C THR A 530 30.93 37.10 15.32
N HIS A 531 31.15 35.79 15.31
CA HIS A 531 31.72 35.07 16.45
C HIS A 531 32.82 34.12 16.00
N LYS A 532 33.88 34.05 16.80
CA LYS A 532 35.07 33.22 16.56
C LYS A 532 34.75 31.72 16.72
N LEU A 533 34.01 31.12 15.80
CA LEU A 533 34.13 29.69 15.57
C LEU A 533 35.57 29.39 15.17
N ASN A 534 36.17 28.36 15.76
CA ASN A 534 37.57 28.06 15.52
C ASN A 534 37.76 27.52 14.09
N LYS A 535 38.53 28.25 13.27
CA LYS A 535 38.91 27.82 11.92
C LYS A 535 39.77 26.54 11.90
N TYR A 536 40.34 26.14 13.04
CA TYR A 536 41.17 24.94 13.19
C TYR A 536 40.35 23.68 13.54
N GLY A 537 39.03 23.77 13.49
CA GLY A 537 38.12 22.70 13.87
C GLY A 537 37.67 22.85 15.32
N GLN A 538 36.41 22.48 15.55
CA GLN A 538 35.74 22.69 16.83
C GLN A 538 34.62 21.68 17.01
N HIS A 539 34.48 21.18 18.22
CA HIS A 539 33.29 20.49 18.67
C HIS A 539 32.34 21.49 19.34
N PHE A 540 31.08 21.53 18.93
CA PHE A 540 30.06 22.37 19.56
C PHE A 540 28.68 21.71 19.46
N HIS A 541 27.78 22.13 20.36
CA HIS A 541 26.39 21.72 20.33
C HIS A 541 25.54 22.85 19.79
N LEU A 542 24.66 22.56 18.83
CA LEU A 542 23.69 23.50 18.30
C LEU A 542 22.29 23.10 18.75
N LEU A 543 21.56 24.06 19.32
CA LEU A 543 20.17 23.93 19.72
C LEU A 543 19.33 24.95 18.98
N ILE A 544 18.30 24.50 18.27
CA ILE A 544 17.31 25.36 17.62
C ILE A 544 15.98 25.13 18.33
N ASN A 545 15.47 26.16 19.00
CA ASN A 545 14.18 26.13 19.68
C ASN A 545 13.15 26.92 18.86
N ALA A 546 12.06 26.26 18.49
CA ALA A 546 10.96 26.87 17.77
C ALA A 546 10.04 27.60 18.75
N THR A 547 10.06 28.94 18.76
CA THR A 547 9.15 29.72 19.61
C THR A 547 7.93 30.18 18.81
N ALA A 548 6.92 30.73 19.51
CA ALA A 548 5.74 31.30 18.87
C ALA A 548 6.03 32.45 17.88
N LYS A 549 7.22 33.07 17.94
CA LYS A 549 7.54 34.29 17.15
C LYS A 549 8.80 34.19 16.30
N HIS A 550 9.72 33.29 16.64
CA HIS A 550 11.05 33.18 16.01
C HIS A 550 11.72 31.84 16.34
N PHE A 551 12.81 31.53 15.65
CA PHE A 551 13.71 30.45 16.05
C PHE A 551 14.78 31.01 16.99
N ALA A 552 14.83 30.48 18.21
CA ALA A 552 15.90 30.78 19.15
C ALA A 552 17.04 29.79 18.93
N ILE A 553 18.23 30.28 18.58
CA ILE A 553 19.38 29.43 18.26
C ILE A 553 20.44 29.59 19.34
N ARG A 554 20.89 28.48 19.90
CA ARG A 554 21.94 28.46 20.92
C ARG A 554 23.08 27.57 20.46
N ILE A 555 24.30 28.07 20.60
CA ILE A 555 25.54 27.31 20.36
C ILE A 555 26.27 27.20 21.68
N ASP A 556 26.41 25.97 22.19
CA ASP A 556 27.11 25.68 23.44
C ASP A 556 28.50 25.08 23.17
N GLN A 557 29.37 25.11 24.19
CA GLN A 557 30.74 24.58 24.16
C GLN A 557 31.69 25.28 23.17
N ILE A 558 31.53 26.60 23.01
CA ILE A 558 32.59 27.41 22.42
C ILE A 558 33.63 27.68 23.50
N GLU A 559 34.76 26.95 23.49
CA GLU A 559 35.91 27.27 24.36
C GLU A 559 36.21 28.76 24.24
N SER A 560 36.15 29.49 25.37
CA SER A 560 36.45 30.92 25.59
C SER A 560 35.33 32.00 25.58
N VAL A 561 34.03 31.73 25.36
CA VAL A 561 33.03 32.85 25.31
C VAL A 561 31.70 32.66 26.08
N GLY A 562 31.37 31.46 26.58
CA GLY A 562 30.09 31.26 27.30
C GLY A 562 28.84 31.27 26.42
N ARG A 563 27.66 31.15 27.04
CA ARG A 563 26.35 30.89 26.41
C ARG A 563 25.94 32.01 25.43
N MET A 564 25.62 31.66 24.19
CA MET A 564 25.16 32.60 23.16
C MET A 564 23.70 32.29 22.79
N GLU A 565 22.81 33.25 22.99
CA GLU A 565 21.40 33.15 22.60
C GLU A 565 21.11 34.07 21.40
N LEU A 566 20.81 33.47 20.26
CA LEU A 566 20.44 34.19 19.04
C LEU A 566 18.92 34.25 18.94
N LYS A 567 18.37 35.47 18.94
CA LYS A 567 17.01 35.72 18.46
C LYS A 567 17.05 35.81 16.95
N ALA A 568 17.16 34.66 16.29
CA ALA A 568 17.29 34.59 14.85
C ALA A 568 15.91 34.81 14.21
N LEU A 569 15.82 35.86 13.38
CA LEU A 569 14.61 36.34 12.71
C LEU A 569 13.48 36.72 13.67
N LYS A 570 13.43 38.01 14.05
CA LYS A 570 12.14 38.64 14.29
C LYS A 570 11.44 38.65 12.94
N ILE A 571 10.52 37.72 12.69
CA ILE A 571 9.59 37.87 11.57
C ILE A 571 8.82 39.15 11.92
N ASN A 572 9.21 40.26 11.32
CA ASN A 572 8.74 41.57 11.72
C ASN A 572 7.22 41.60 11.45
N HIS A 573 6.43 41.37 12.50
CA HIS A 573 5.00 41.65 12.53
C HIS A 573 4.74 43.17 12.53
N THR A 574 5.49 43.94 11.75
CA THR A 574 5.57 45.40 11.92
C THR A 574 4.31 46.17 11.58
N ASN A 575 3.25 45.51 11.07
CA ASN A 575 1.96 46.18 10.80
C ASN A 575 0.77 45.58 11.57
N ALA A 576 0.98 44.61 12.46
CA ALA A 576 -0.10 44.09 13.30
C ALA A 576 0.16 44.52 14.74
N ASN A 577 -0.61 45.50 15.24
CA ASN A 577 -0.71 45.89 16.65
C ASN A 577 -1.26 44.71 17.50
N ILE A 578 -0.59 43.57 17.51
CA ILE A 578 -0.89 42.43 18.37
C ILE A 578 0.15 42.44 19.49
N THR A 579 0.14 43.51 20.28
CA THR A 579 0.78 43.60 21.59
C THR A 579 -0.14 43.09 22.71
N GLU A 580 -1.37 42.67 22.39
CA GLU A 580 -2.31 42.19 23.38
C GLU A 580 -1.93 40.77 23.85
N ARG A 581 -1.61 40.67 25.15
CA ARG A 581 -1.36 39.44 25.91
C ARG A 581 -2.65 38.63 26.06
N TYR A 582 -3.25 38.18 24.97
CA TYR A 582 -4.35 37.23 25.08
C TYR A 582 -3.82 35.87 25.47
N ASN A 583 -4.45 35.24 26.47
CA ASN A 583 -4.34 33.82 26.75
C ASN A 583 -4.99 33.05 25.60
N VAL A 584 -4.23 32.84 24.53
CA VAL A 584 -4.68 32.11 23.34
C VAL A 584 -4.25 30.66 23.49
N ARG A 585 -5.21 29.73 23.46
CA ARG A 585 -4.93 28.29 23.52
C ARG A 585 -5.24 27.64 22.18
N HIS A 586 -4.30 26.85 21.68
CA HIS A 586 -4.38 26.15 20.41
C HIS A 586 -4.59 24.65 20.65
N PHE A 587 -5.76 24.15 20.29
CA PHE A 587 -6.05 22.71 20.24
C PHE A 587 -5.89 22.24 18.81
N ALA A 588 -5.23 21.11 18.61
CA ALA A 588 -4.97 20.55 17.29
C ALA A 588 -5.29 19.05 17.28
N ARG A 589 -5.81 18.54 16.17
CA ARG A 589 -5.89 17.10 15.90
C ARG A 589 -5.44 16.75 14.49
N VAL A 590 -4.86 15.57 14.36
CA VAL A 590 -4.50 14.94 13.09
C VAL A 590 -5.74 14.23 12.55
N ILE A 591 -5.99 14.42 11.26
CA ILE A 591 -6.98 13.65 10.50
C ILE A 591 -6.22 12.58 9.73
N ASP A 592 -6.42 11.32 10.10
CA ASP A 592 -5.70 10.16 9.57
C ASP A 592 -5.93 9.98 8.08
N LYS A 593 -4.84 9.69 7.37
CA LYS A 593 -4.85 9.24 5.98
C LYS A 593 -4.92 7.71 5.96
N GLU A 594 -6.02 7.14 6.44
CA GLU A 594 -6.21 5.68 6.36
C GLU A 594 -6.09 5.23 4.90
N ASN A 595 -5.12 4.34 4.61
CA ASN A 595 -4.77 3.90 3.24
C ASN A 595 -4.41 5.03 2.26
N GLY A 596 -3.90 6.17 2.75
CA GLY A 596 -3.62 7.34 1.91
C GLY A 596 -4.88 8.07 1.41
N ARG A 597 -6.07 7.67 1.87
CA ARG A 597 -7.34 8.29 1.47
C ARG A 597 -7.53 9.60 2.24
N LEU A 598 -7.78 10.65 1.49
CA LEU A 598 -7.99 12.02 1.98
C LEU A 598 -9.45 12.23 2.41
N LEU A 599 -9.77 13.36 3.09
CA LEU A 599 -11.13 13.70 3.53
C LEU A 599 -12.11 13.65 2.35
N SER A 600 -13.00 12.66 2.35
CA SER A 600 -13.89 12.39 1.22
C SER A 600 -15.32 12.86 1.47
N LYS A 601 -16.12 12.92 0.41
CA LYS A 601 -17.55 13.21 0.47
C LYS A 601 -18.24 12.39 1.57
N ASP A 602 -19.18 13.03 2.26
CA ASP A 602 -20.01 12.47 3.34
C ASP A 602 -19.30 12.28 4.69
N GLU A 603 -17.99 12.52 4.77
CA GLU A 603 -17.26 12.55 6.04
C GLU A 603 -17.64 13.78 6.89
N ARG A 604 -17.62 13.61 8.21
CA ARG A 604 -18.01 14.66 9.17
C ARG A 604 -16.95 14.89 10.22
N ILE A 605 -16.72 16.15 10.57
CA ILE A 605 -15.90 16.58 11.70
C ILE A 605 -16.81 17.30 12.69
N ASN A 606 -16.91 16.81 13.91
CA ASN A 606 -17.66 17.45 14.98
C ASN A 606 -16.71 18.06 15.99
N VAL A 607 -16.89 19.35 16.28
CA VAL A 607 -16.16 20.10 17.30
C VAL A 607 -17.15 20.59 18.35
N LYS A 608 -16.95 20.13 19.60
CA LYS A 608 -17.70 20.62 20.75
C LYS A 608 -16.84 21.57 21.56
N ILE A 609 -17.32 22.78 21.82
CA ILE A 609 -16.62 23.79 22.60
C ILE A 609 -17.49 24.14 23.81
N PRO A 610 -17.10 23.73 25.05
CA PRO A 610 -17.84 24.12 26.25
C PRO A 610 -17.86 25.64 26.42
N ASN A 611 -19.02 26.19 26.78
CA ASN A 611 -19.20 27.59 27.12
C ASN A 611 -19.45 27.71 28.63
N LYS A 612 -18.39 28.00 29.41
CA LYS A 612 -18.43 27.96 30.89
C LYS A 612 -18.43 29.35 31.56
N GLN A 613 -18.50 30.46 30.81
CA GLN A 613 -18.34 31.81 31.38
C GLN A 613 -19.45 32.78 30.97
N ASP A 614 -19.69 33.77 31.84
CA ASP A 614 -20.57 34.94 31.61
C ASP A 614 -20.10 35.89 30.49
N GLY A 615 -19.06 35.50 29.73
CA GLY A 615 -18.50 36.25 28.61
C GLY A 615 -18.61 35.46 27.31
N LEU A 616 -18.82 36.16 26.20
CA LEU A 616 -18.86 35.53 24.87
C LEU A 616 -17.48 35.00 24.51
N LEU A 617 -17.38 33.67 24.43
CA LEU A 617 -16.22 32.99 23.89
C LEU A 617 -16.08 33.37 22.40
N GLU A 618 -14.98 34.03 22.06
CA GLU A 618 -14.55 34.15 20.66
C GLU A 618 -13.67 32.95 20.34
N PHE A 619 -13.88 32.34 19.19
CA PHE A 619 -13.03 31.25 18.75
C PHE A 619 -12.81 31.28 17.24
N TRP A 620 -11.70 30.66 16.84
CA TRP A 620 -11.35 30.40 15.46
C TRP A 620 -11.17 28.90 15.28
N LEU A 621 -11.75 28.36 14.21
CA LEU A 621 -11.57 26.98 13.78
C LEU A 621 -10.87 26.98 12.44
N TYR A 622 -9.82 26.19 12.31
CA TYR A 622 -9.03 26.05 11.09
C TYR A 622 -9.04 24.60 10.65
N LEU A 623 -9.31 24.37 9.37
CA LEU A 623 -8.99 23.15 8.66
C LEU A 623 -7.72 23.42 7.84
N LEU A 624 -6.62 22.76 8.20
CA LEU A 624 -5.27 23.04 7.74
C LEU A 624 -4.74 21.89 6.88
N TYR A 625 -3.98 22.23 5.84
CA TYR A 625 -3.36 21.23 4.96
C TYR A 625 -1.97 20.79 5.45
N GLU A 626 -1.11 21.71 5.92
CA GLU A 626 0.32 21.41 6.14
C GLU A 626 0.83 21.78 7.55
N GLY A 627 -0.06 22.00 8.52
CA GLY A 627 0.37 22.32 9.88
C GLY A 627 -0.61 21.90 10.97
N LEU A 628 -0.07 21.44 12.11
CA LEU A 628 -0.84 21.12 13.32
C LEU A 628 -1.52 22.36 13.91
N ARG A 629 -0.91 23.54 13.74
CA ARG A 629 -1.44 24.80 14.23
C ARG A 629 -1.37 25.83 13.12
N TRP A 630 -2.31 26.77 13.15
CA TRP A 630 -2.27 27.90 12.25
C TRP A 630 -1.02 28.75 12.53
N HIS A 631 -0.30 29.09 11.47
CA HIS A 631 0.80 30.03 11.50
C HIS A 631 0.54 31.14 10.46
N PRO A 632 0.71 32.41 10.81
CA PRO A 632 0.41 33.53 9.90
C PRO A 632 1.31 33.59 8.66
N PHE A 633 2.42 32.85 8.66
CA PHE A 633 3.39 32.83 7.56
C PHE A 633 3.59 31.46 6.92
N ILE A 634 2.93 30.41 7.40
CA ILE A 634 3.23 29.04 6.94
C ILE A 634 1.94 28.21 6.94
N GLY A 635 1.72 27.48 5.85
CA GLY A 635 0.66 26.50 5.72
C GLY A 635 -0.59 27.02 5.01
N LYS A 636 -1.21 26.13 4.22
CA LYS A 636 -2.45 26.41 3.49
C LYS A 636 -3.66 26.09 4.38
N THR A 637 -4.69 26.94 4.33
CA THR A 637 -5.90 26.82 5.14
C THR A 637 -7.09 26.51 4.23
N ALA A 638 -7.64 25.30 4.36
CA ALA A 638 -8.78 24.86 3.58
C ALA A 638 -10.07 25.58 3.97
N MET A 639 -10.24 25.81 5.28
CA MET A 639 -11.33 26.60 5.84
C MET A 639 -10.86 27.23 7.15
N LYS A 640 -11.09 28.53 7.31
CA LYS A 640 -11.04 29.28 8.55
C LYS A 640 -12.46 29.72 8.86
N MET A 641 -12.95 29.35 10.03
CA MET A 641 -14.22 29.80 10.56
C MET A 641 -13.96 30.65 11.80
N VAL A 642 -14.58 31.82 11.85
CA VAL A 642 -14.40 32.79 12.95
C VAL A 642 -15.74 33.09 13.59
N PHE A 643 -15.81 32.94 14.91
CA PHE A 643 -16.94 33.38 15.72
C PHE A 643 -16.46 34.46 16.71
N LYS A 644 -17.02 35.67 16.58
CA LYS A 644 -16.66 36.84 17.41
C LYS A 644 -17.77 37.24 18.40
N GLY A 645 -18.67 36.32 18.75
CA GLY A 645 -19.81 36.62 19.62
C GLY A 645 -20.89 37.54 19.00
N THR A 646 -20.77 37.91 17.72
CA THR A 646 -21.66 38.84 17.01
C THR A 646 -22.82 38.17 16.25
N ASN A 647 -23.27 36.98 16.67
CA ASN A 647 -24.28 36.15 15.96
C ASN A 647 -23.94 35.83 14.48
N VAL A 648 -22.69 36.03 14.06
CA VAL A 648 -22.24 35.82 12.68
C VAL A 648 -21.03 34.89 12.70
N LEU A 649 -21.07 33.87 11.83
CA LEU A 649 -19.88 33.08 11.45
C LEU A 649 -19.28 33.69 10.20
N TYR A 650 -17.97 33.90 10.23
CA TYR A 650 -17.22 34.32 9.06
C TYR A 650 -16.37 33.17 8.56
N PHE A 651 -16.39 32.95 7.25
CA PHE A 651 -15.61 31.90 6.59
C PHE A 651 -14.60 32.49 5.61
N SER A 652 -13.42 31.88 5.58
CA SER A 652 -12.39 32.13 4.57
C SER A 652 -11.53 30.89 4.32
N SER A 653 -10.74 30.94 3.25
CA SER A 653 -9.73 29.94 2.89
C SER A 653 -8.54 30.69 2.32
N TYR A 654 -7.34 30.14 2.47
CA TYR A 654 -6.11 30.78 1.96
C TYR A 654 -5.18 29.71 1.39
N ASN A 655 -4.76 29.88 0.15
CA ASN A 655 -3.72 29.09 -0.51
C ASN A 655 -2.32 29.65 -0.30
N SER A 656 -2.20 30.92 0.13
CA SER A 656 -0.92 31.54 0.41
C SER A 656 -0.96 32.70 1.42
N ILE A 657 0.24 33.07 1.87
CA ILE A 657 0.53 33.88 3.05
C ILE A 657 0.14 35.36 2.86
N TRP A 658 0.19 35.85 1.62
CA TRP A 658 0.00 37.27 1.32
C TRP A 658 -1.45 37.71 1.24
N HIS A 659 -2.38 36.75 1.07
CA HIS A 659 -3.77 37.09 0.93
C HIS A 659 -4.37 37.64 2.23
N GLU A 660 -4.07 37.08 3.41
CA GLU A 660 -4.71 37.50 4.68
C GLU A 660 -4.52 39.00 5.01
N LYS A 661 -3.38 39.61 4.64
CA LYS A 661 -3.12 41.04 4.89
C LYS A 661 -4.05 41.99 4.12
N ASN A 662 -4.67 41.52 3.04
CA ASN A 662 -5.63 42.29 2.24
C ASN A 662 -7.09 41.91 2.52
N PHE A 663 -7.37 40.98 3.44
CA PHE A 663 -8.74 40.60 3.80
C PHE A 663 -9.31 41.54 4.85
N THR A 664 -10.10 42.52 4.41
CA THR A 664 -11.04 43.23 5.29
C THR A 664 -12.24 42.32 5.58
N LEU A 665 -12.83 42.43 6.78
CA LEU A 665 -13.97 41.59 7.20
C LEU A 665 -15.18 41.64 6.23
N GLY A 666 -15.30 42.70 5.42
CA GLY A 666 -16.38 42.87 4.45
C GLY A 666 -16.37 41.87 3.30
N ASN A 667 -15.26 41.16 3.05
CA ASN A 667 -15.13 40.19 1.95
C ASN A 667 -15.29 38.73 2.39
N LEU A 668 -15.58 38.48 3.67
CA LEU A 668 -15.77 37.12 4.18
C LEU A 668 -17.19 36.67 3.87
N LYS A 669 -17.34 35.43 3.39
CA LYS A 669 -18.66 34.79 3.34
C LYS A 669 -19.15 34.69 4.78
N ASN A 670 -20.28 35.32 5.07
CA ASN A 670 -20.88 35.32 6.39
C ASN A 670 -22.10 34.41 6.42
N CYS A 671 -22.32 33.79 7.56
CA CYS A 671 -23.54 33.06 7.86
C CYS A 671 -24.12 33.65 9.13
N ASN A 672 -25.32 34.24 9.02
CA ASN A 672 -26.02 34.80 10.15
C ASN A 672 -26.63 33.67 10.97
N ILE A 673 -26.15 33.48 12.20
CA ILE A 673 -26.68 32.53 13.17
C ILE A 673 -27.86 33.19 13.92
N ALA A 674 -28.82 33.74 13.16
CA ALA A 674 -30.09 34.35 13.61
C ALA A 674 -30.04 35.44 14.73
N GLU A 675 -31.12 36.22 14.81
CA GLU A 675 -31.30 37.34 15.77
C GLU A 675 -31.49 36.93 17.24
N GLN A 676 -31.45 35.63 17.59
CA GLN A 676 -31.89 35.14 18.90
C GLN A 676 -30.98 34.05 19.48
N LEU A 677 -29.66 34.24 19.43
CA LEU A 677 -28.77 33.53 20.34
C LEU A 677 -29.05 34.06 21.76
N ASP A 678 -29.88 33.33 22.53
CA ASP A 678 -30.02 33.56 23.96
C ASP A 678 -28.72 33.13 24.64
N LYS A 679 -27.77 34.08 24.70
CA LYS A 679 -26.40 33.88 25.21
C LYS A 679 -26.40 33.24 26.60
N SER A 680 -27.45 33.43 27.39
CA SER A 680 -27.59 32.88 28.75
C SER A 680 -27.84 31.38 28.78
N LYS A 681 -28.29 30.77 27.67
CA LYS A 681 -28.65 29.33 27.59
C LYS A 681 -27.61 28.46 26.90
N ILE A 682 -26.58 29.05 26.30
CA ILE A 682 -25.58 28.30 25.54
C ILE A 682 -24.55 27.72 26.52
N THR A 683 -24.67 26.43 26.81
CA THR A 683 -23.68 25.70 27.63
C THR A 683 -22.54 25.11 26.80
N GLU A 684 -22.77 24.89 25.51
CA GLU A 684 -21.80 24.35 24.57
C GLU A 684 -22.09 24.80 23.13
N PHE A 685 -21.04 24.93 22.33
CA PHE A 685 -21.13 25.09 20.89
C PHE A 685 -20.86 23.74 20.22
N ASN A 686 -21.84 23.22 19.49
CA ASN A 686 -21.72 21.97 18.74
C ASN A 686 -21.60 22.30 17.24
N ILE A 687 -20.41 22.11 16.69
CA ILE A 687 -20.08 22.49 15.32
C ILE A 687 -19.88 21.21 14.51
N GLY A 688 -20.77 20.92 13.56
CA GLY A 688 -20.62 19.80 12.63
C GLY A 688 -20.20 20.30 11.26
N ILE A 689 -19.05 19.88 10.77
CA ILE A 689 -18.53 20.19 9.42
C ILE A 689 -18.68 18.94 8.56
N HIS A 690 -19.52 19.01 7.53
CA HIS A 690 -19.81 17.93 6.61
C HIS A 690 -19.22 18.23 5.23
N VAL A 691 -18.45 17.30 4.68
CA VAL A 691 -17.88 17.43 3.33
C VAL A 691 -18.93 17.06 2.29
N MET A 692 -19.44 18.05 1.55
CA MET A 692 -20.55 17.85 0.61
C MET A 692 -20.07 17.32 -0.76
N ASP A 693 -18.87 17.71 -1.17
CA ASP A 693 -18.23 17.25 -2.39
C ASP A 693 -16.70 17.34 -2.29
N ASN A 694 -16.01 16.78 -3.30
CA ASN A 694 -14.56 16.87 -3.40
C ASN A 694 -14.07 18.23 -3.97
N ALA A 695 -14.99 19.13 -4.36
CA ALA A 695 -14.70 20.37 -5.06
C ALA A 695 -14.48 21.57 -4.13
N GLY A 696 -14.72 21.43 -2.82
CA GLY A 696 -14.49 22.50 -1.85
C GLY A 696 -15.73 22.90 -1.06
N LYS A 697 -16.85 22.16 -1.17
CA LYS A 697 -18.08 22.51 -0.45
C LYS A 697 -18.17 21.81 0.90
N TYR A 698 -18.34 22.64 1.92
CA TYR A 698 -18.59 22.26 3.29
C TYR A 698 -19.99 22.70 3.66
N ASN A 699 -20.67 21.83 4.39
CA ASN A 699 -21.87 22.19 5.12
C ASN A 699 -21.53 22.25 6.61
N VAL A 700 -21.65 23.42 7.19
CA VAL A 700 -21.30 23.70 8.57
C VAL A 700 -22.58 23.90 9.36
N THR A 701 -22.89 22.92 10.20
CA THR A 701 -23.96 22.97 11.19
C THR A 701 -23.42 23.57 12.49
N PHE A 702 -24.17 24.49 13.06
CA PHE A 702 -23.85 25.17 14.30
C PHE A 702 -25.06 25.06 15.24
N ASP A 703 -24.95 24.22 16.25
CA ASP A 703 -25.98 23.98 17.26
C ASP A 703 -25.59 24.64 18.59
N THR A 704 -26.54 25.39 19.14
CA THR A 704 -26.40 26.22 20.35
C THR A 704 -27.44 25.85 21.41
N GLY A 705 -27.69 24.55 21.60
CA GLY A 705 -28.58 24.03 22.63
C GLY A 705 -30.02 23.86 22.14
N GLY A 706 -30.20 23.28 20.94
CA GLY A 706 -31.50 22.88 20.40
C GLY A 706 -31.93 23.65 19.16
N LYS A 707 -31.16 24.65 18.73
CA LYS A 707 -31.35 25.33 17.45
C LYS A 707 -30.11 25.13 16.59
N VAL A 708 -30.29 24.35 15.52
CA VAL A 708 -29.26 24.08 14.52
C VAL A 708 -29.36 25.14 13.41
N THR A 709 -28.27 25.85 13.17
CA THR A 709 -28.11 26.70 11.97
C THR A 709 -27.21 25.98 10.99
N GLU A 710 -27.58 26.00 9.72
CA GLU A 710 -26.83 25.35 8.64
C GLU A 710 -26.23 26.42 7.72
N CYS A 711 -24.92 26.33 7.49
CA CYS A 711 -24.14 27.27 6.72
C CYS A 711 -23.39 26.53 5.62
N GLN A 712 -23.66 26.85 4.36
CA GLN A 712 -22.87 26.31 3.25
C GLN A 712 -21.66 27.20 2.97
N TYR A 713 -20.48 26.61 3.00
CA TYR A 713 -19.23 27.27 2.66
C TYR A 713 -18.57 26.54 1.50
N GLU A 714 -18.31 27.25 0.40
CA GLU A 714 -17.50 26.76 -0.70
C GLU A 714 -16.14 27.45 -0.63
N SER A 715 -15.10 26.66 -0.39
CA SER A 715 -13.70 27.08 -0.38
C SER A 715 -13.22 27.28 -1.81
N PRO A 716 -13.03 28.54 -2.27
CA PRO A 716 -12.59 28.79 -3.64
C PRO A 716 -11.14 28.36 -3.90
N GLU A 717 -10.38 28.05 -2.85
CA GLU A 717 -8.93 27.89 -2.97
C GLU A 717 -8.42 26.49 -2.68
N MET A 718 -9.12 25.73 -1.83
CA MET A 718 -8.58 24.52 -1.23
C MET A 718 -9.70 23.49 -1.01
N PRO A 719 -9.66 22.33 -1.71
CA PRO A 719 -10.68 21.32 -1.59
C PRO A 719 -10.60 20.54 -0.26
N PRO A 720 -11.66 19.83 0.15
CA PRO A 720 -11.78 19.29 1.51
C PRO A 720 -10.85 18.13 1.77
N TRP A 721 -10.51 17.39 0.72
CA TRP A 721 -9.52 16.32 0.78
C TRP A 721 -8.13 16.82 1.22
N THR A 722 -7.86 18.12 1.11
CA THR A 722 -6.57 18.70 1.51
C THR A 722 -6.45 18.82 3.02
N VAL A 723 -7.51 18.64 3.79
CA VAL A 723 -7.43 18.85 5.23
C VAL A 723 -6.68 17.69 5.88
N GLN A 724 -5.56 18.00 6.55
CA GLN A 724 -4.77 17.06 7.35
C GLN A 724 -4.91 17.32 8.84
N TYR A 725 -5.21 18.56 9.23
CA TYR A 725 -5.29 18.95 10.63
C TYR A 725 -6.49 19.85 10.86
N ILE A 726 -7.02 19.78 12.07
CA ILE A 726 -7.99 20.74 12.58
C ILE A 726 -7.41 21.44 13.79
N ALA A 727 -7.48 22.77 13.80
CA ALA A 727 -7.05 23.58 14.93
C ALA A 727 -8.18 24.46 15.45
N VAL A 728 -8.36 24.52 16.77
CA VAL A 728 -9.31 25.40 17.45
C VAL A 728 -8.52 26.35 18.34
N ILE A 729 -8.72 27.64 18.13
CA ILE A 729 -8.10 28.71 18.88
C ILE A 729 -9.19 29.40 19.69
N LEU A 730 -9.05 29.44 21.01
CA LEU A 730 -9.98 30.14 21.91
C LEU A 730 -9.38 31.47 22.35
N LYS A 731 -10.18 32.54 22.29
CA LYS A 731 -9.87 33.83 22.92
C LYS A 731 -10.63 33.94 24.24
N ASN A 732 -10.09 34.72 25.17
CA ASN A 732 -10.72 35.04 26.46
C ASN A 732 -10.97 33.81 27.35
N ASP A 733 -10.08 32.81 27.35
CA ASP A 733 -10.06 31.74 28.37
C ASP A 733 -8.97 32.03 29.42
N PRO A 734 -9.25 32.86 30.44
CA PRO A 734 -8.24 33.28 31.42
C PRO A 734 -7.76 32.14 32.33
N GLN A 735 -8.52 31.05 32.49
CA GLN A 735 -8.24 29.97 33.43
C GLN A 735 -7.81 28.64 32.77
N GLN A 736 -7.76 28.57 31.42
CA GLN A 736 -7.36 27.39 30.66
C GLN A 736 -8.22 26.14 30.94
N LEU A 737 -9.48 26.30 31.34
CA LEU A 737 -10.35 25.20 31.76
C LEU A 737 -11.14 24.57 30.61
N ILE A 738 -11.14 25.19 29.42
CA ILE A 738 -11.95 24.73 28.28
C ILE A 738 -11.08 23.92 27.32
N LYS A 739 -11.41 22.64 27.14
CA LYS A 739 -10.80 21.75 26.13
C LYS A 739 -11.87 21.37 25.10
N PRO A 740 -11.75 21.81 23.84
CA PRO A 740 -12.62 21.37 22.76
C PRO A 740 -12.54 19.86 22.57
N GLU A 741 -13.69 19.22 22.35
CA GLU A 741 -13.77 17.84 21.93
C GLU A 741 -13.87 17.79 20.41
N ILE A 742 -12.97 17.06 19.76
CA ILE A 742 -12.95 16.90 18.30
C ILE A 742 -13.13 15.42 17.99
N SER A 743 -14.13 15.10 17.17
CA SER A 743 -14.43 13.75 16.68
C SER A 743 -14.68 13.77 15.18
N CYS A 744 -14.42 12.65 14.52
CA CYS A 744 -14.66 12.48 13.09
C CYS A 744 -15.63 11.31 12.86
N ILE A 745 -16.28 11.29 11.70
CA ILE A 745 -17.06 10.16 11.21
C ILE A 745 -16.53 9.83 9.79
N PRO A 746 -15.94 8.64 9.56
CA PRO A 746 -15.77 7.55 10.53
C PRO A 746 -14.76 7.87 11.66
N GLN A 747 -14.92 7.22 12.82
CA GLN A 747 -14.21 7.57 14.07
C GLN A 747 -12.69 7.42 13.98
N ASN A 748 -12.20 6.46 13.20
CA ASN A 748 -10.78 6.21 12.95
C ASN A 748 -10.07 7.41 12.29
N ARG A 749 -10.81 8.35 11.68
CA ARG A 749 -10.22 9.52 11.01
C ARG A 749 -9.65 10.53 11.99
N CYS A 750 -10.27 10.77 13.13
CA CYS A 750 -9.76 11.74 14.10
C CYS A 750 -8.85 11.02 15.10
N MET A 751 -7.58 10.82 14.74
CA MET A 751 -6.62 10.26 15.68
C MET A 751 -6.46 11.23 16.86
N LYS A 752 -6.73 10.73 18.07
CA LYS A 752 -6.16 11.37 19.27
C LYS A 752 -4.65 11.36 19.03
N MET A 753 -3.98 12.49 19.23
CA MET A 753 -2.53 12.44 19.44
C MET A 753 -2.32 11.60 20.70
N LYS A 754 -2.12 10.29 20.52
CA LYS A 754 -1.41 9.51 21.53
C LYS A 754 -0.07 10.23 21.68
N GLU A 755 0.29 10.58 22.91
CA GLU A 755 1.60 11.07 23.34
C GLU A 755 1.85 12.57 23.55
N VAL A 756 1.16 13.58 22.97
CA VAL A 756 1.60 14.98 23.25
C VAL A 756 1.09 15.56 24.56
N ASP A 757 -0.11 15.22 25.02
CA ASP A 757 -0.57 15.63 26.36
C ASP A 757 0.18 14.84 27.46
N ASP A 758 0.42 13.54 27.26
CA ASP A 758 1.23 12.70 28.18
C ASP A 758 2.72 13.08 28.17
N LEU A 759 3.26 13.57 27.04
CA LEU A 759 4.61 14.12 26.96
C LEU A 759 4.70 15.52 27.59
N LEU A 760 3.67 16.37 27.54
CA LEU A 760 3.69 17.65 28.27
C LEU A 760 3.63 17.46 29.79
N GLU A 761 2.90 16.44 30.25
CA GLU A 761 2.84 16.04 31.66
C GLU A 761 4.11 15.28 32.11
N LYS A 762 4.79 14.56 31.21
CA LYS A 762 6.14 14.03 31.44
C LYS A 762 7.27 15.04 31.19
N GLN A 763 7.09 16.11 30.40
CA GLN A 763 8.13 17.10 30.06
C GLN A 763 8.33 18.16 31.13
N THR A 764 7.36 18.35 32.02
CA THR A 764 7.66 18.94 33.34
C THR A 764 8.69 18.11 34.12
N ASN A 765 8.92 16.85 33.72
CA ASN A 765 9.96 15.94 34.22
C ASN A 765 10.81 15.30 33.08
N GLY A 766 11.26 16.10 32.11
CA GLY A 766 12.44 15.81 31.28
C GLY A 766 12.27 14.84 30.08
N MET A 767 12.56 15.34 28.87
CA MET A 767 13.11 14.54 27.77
C MET A 767 13.85 15.44 26.76
N LYS A 768 15.09 15.05 26.44
CA LYS A 768 15.91 15.57 25.33
C LYS A 768 15.77 14.60 24.14
N LYS A 769 15.44 15.09 22.94
CA LYS A 769 15.55 14.28 21.70
C LYS A 769 16.96 14.47 21.11
N LYS A 770 17.62 13.35 20.76
CA LYS A 770 18.97 13.31 20.15
C LYS A 770 18.81 12.89 18.68
N LEU A 771 19.30 13.73 17.75
CA LEU A 771 19.41 13.44 16.31
C LEU A 771 20.76 12.81 15.98
#